data_AF-A0A8J7T6Y1-F1
#
_entry.id   AF-A0A8J7T6Y1-F1
#
_cell.length_a   1.000
_cell.length_b   1.000
_cell.length_c   1.000
_cell.angle_alpha   90.00
_cell.angle_beta   90.00
_cell.angle_gamma   90.00
#
_symmetry.space_group_name_H-M   'P 1'
#
loop_
_entity.id
_entity.type
_entity.pdbx_description
1 polymer ?
#
loop_
_entity_poly.entity_id
_entity_poly.type
_entity_poly.pdbx_seq_one_letter_code
_entity_poly.pdbx_strand_id
1 'polypeptide(L)'
;MLLWIVLLKAALCVAIGNVTRDICKEQICSCNEIEGDLHIDCEKRSFSNLHHLTAPSSQFYHLLLHGNSLTRLFPNEFANFYNAVSLHLENNGLHDIVPGAFLGLQLVKRLHINNNKIRSFRKSTFLGLDDLEYLQADFNLLRDIDPAVFRDLNKLEVLILNDNLISALPINVFQHVPITHLDLRGNRIKTLPYEGILEQIPGIAEILLEDNPWDCNCDLVSLKEWLENIPQNALIGRVICEAPTRLQGRDLNDTSELDLCPSKNGIDSRSGHKGRSKSRENWQLKTRPTARISTVYVKTDRVYNASCPLSCSCKLLASQHGLSVNCEGKKIQSLANLKPKPLNALELNLRNNSIHTIKKNHFHDYRNLTVLHLGGNNIKLIENSTFQNLTELRWLYMDKNYLDSLIPEMFIGLQNLEFLSLEYNNIQLILAGTFNPMPNIRVLLLNNNLLKSLPVDVFLGVSLSKISLHNNYFAFLPVTGVLDQLMSITQIDLHGNPWDCSCNIVPFKQWIERFGSGVIVSSLQCESPEEFWENDFRHLRNDLLCPQLYDKIFPTPLSKNSTFTADTGSRSNSYLETSRVSISVLVPGLLLVFVTSAFTVVGMLVFILRNRKRSKRREANSSASEINSLQTICDSSYWPRGIYHDGSHRVYDCGTHSLSD
;
A
#
# COMPACT_ATOMS: atom_id res chain seq x y z
N MET A 1 47.40 42.40 -38.94
CA MET A 1 47.85 41.60 -37.79
C MET A 1 46.88 41.66 -36.60
N LEU A 2 46.45 42.84 -36.12
CA LEU A 2 45.43 42.93 -35.06
C LEU A 2 44.08 42.31 -35.43
N LEU A 3 43.62 42.48 -36.68
CA LEU A 3 42.37 41.87 -37.15
C LEU A 3 42.43 40.33 -37.15
N TRP A 4 43.61 39.77 -37.44
CA TRP A 4 43.86 38.33 -37.40
C TRP A 4 43.93 37.80 -35.97
N ILE A 5 44.44 38.57 -35.01
CA ILE A 5 44.45 38.20 -33.57
C ILE A 5 43.03 38.29 -32.99
N VAL A 6 42.22 39.27 -33.41
CA VAL A 6 40.80 39.37 -33.02
C VAL A 6 39.98 38.25 -33.65
N LEU A 7 40.24 37.88 -34.91
CA LEU A 7 39.62 36.72 -35.56
C LEU A 7 40.12 35.40 -34.99
N LEU A 8 41.38 35.28 -34.54
CA LEU A 8 41.88 34.09 -33.84
C LEU A 8 41.31 34.00 -32.41
N LYS A 9 41.15 35.12 -31.70
CA LYS A 9 40.48 35.16 -30.39
C LYS A 9 38.98 34.90 -30.53
N ALA A 10 38.33 35.40 -31.57
CA ALA A 10 36.94 35.09 -31.88
C ALA A 10 36.77 33.65 -32.37
N ALA A 11 37.71 33.11 -33.15
CA ALA A 11 37.71 31.71 -33.57
C ALA A 11 38.07 30.75 -32.43
N LEU A 12 38.95 31.13 -31.49
CA LEU A 12 39.15 30.37 -30.24
C LEU A 12 37.94 30.50 -29.30
N CYS A 13 37.23 31.63 -29.29
CA CYS A 13 36.02 31.80 -28.49
C CYS A 13 34.80 31.08 -29.11
N VAL A 14 34.80 30.83 -30.43
CA VAL A 14 33.77 30.05 -31.15
C VAL A 14 34.15 28.56 -31.24
N ALA A 15 35.44 28.20 -31.12
CA ALA A 15 35.94 26.83 -31.06
C ALA A 15 36.13 26.30 -29.62
N ILE A 16 35.68 27.05 -28.61
CA ILE A 16 35.27 26.50 -27.31
C ILE A 16 33.74 26.39 -27.38
N GLY A 17 33.22 25.61 -28.32
CA GLY A 17 31.88 25.08 -28.19
C GLY A 17 31.86 24.28 -26.90
N ASN A 18 30.90 24.56 -26.00
CA ASN A 18 30.71 23.86 -24.73
C ASN A 18 30.99 22.36 -24.90
N VAL A 19 32.17 21.91 -24.49
CA VAL A 19 32.53 20.49 -24.52
C VAL A 19 31.81 19.87 -23.34
N THR A 20 30.58 19.43 -23.59
CA THR A 20 29.82 18.63 -22.64
C THR A 20 30.44 17.24 -22.56
N ARG A 21 30.59 16.73 -21.34
CA ARG A 21 31.20 15.43 -21.08
C ARG A 21 30.13 14.36 -21.06
N ASP A 22 30.31 13.30 -21.85
CA ASP A 22 29.37 12.18 -21.87
C ASP A 22 29.61 11.31 -20.64
N ILE A 23 28.62 11.27 -19.75
CA ILE A 23 28.75 10.66 -18.42
C ILE A 23 29.07 9.17 -18.47
N CYS A 24 28.69 8.48 -19.54
CA CYS A 24 28.98 7.07 -19.73
C CYS A 24 30.32 6.85 -20.45
N LYS A 25 30.59 7.59 -21.54
CA LYS A 25 31.85 7.43 -22.29
C LYS A 25 33.07 7.86 -21.49
N GLU A 26 32.91 8.89 -20.67
CA GLU A 26 33.99 9.41 -19.83
C GLU A 26 34.02 8.78 -18.43
N GLN A 27 33.21 7.75 -18.18
CA GLN A 27 33.13 6.99 -16.92
C GLN A 27 32.96 7.89 -15.68
N ILE A 28 32.24 9.01 -15.86
CA ILE A 28 31.89 9.94 -14.78
C ILE A 28 30.84 9.31 -13.88
N CYS A 29 29.87 8.64 -14.51
CA CYS A 29 28.83 7.84 -13.88
C CYS A 29 28.95 6.38 -14.33
N SER A 30 28.40 5.47 -13.54
CA SER A 30 28.33 4.05 -13.89
C SER A 30 27.12 3.83 -14.80
N CYS A 31 27.31 3.24 -15.98
CA CYS A 31 26.23 3.04 -16.95
C CYS A 31 26.06 1.55 -17.25
N ASN A 32 24.95 0.98 -16.79
CA ASN A 32 24.66 -0.46 -16.84
C ASN A 32 23.35 -0.70 -17.59
N GLU A 33 23.36 -1.63 -18.54
CA GLU A 33 22.14 -2.03 -19.26
C GLU A 33 21.50 -3.23 -18.55
N ILE A 34 20.24 -3.09 -18.14
CA ILE A 34 19.46 -4.12 -17.43
C ILE A 34 18.19 -4.37 -18.23
N GLU A 35 18.03 -5.61 -18.71
CA GLU A 35 16.84 -6.04 -19.48
C GLU A 35 16.51 -5.18 -20.72
N GLY A 36 17.49 -4.43 -21.25
CA GLY A 36 17.33 -3.53 -22.39
C GLY A 36 17.13 -2.06 -22.03
N ASP A 37 16.99 -1.74 -20.74
CA ASP A 37 16.92 -0.36 -20.24
C ASP A 37 18.27 0.05 -19.63
N LEU A 38 18.79 1.19 -20.07
CA LEU A 38 20.06 1.73 -19.58
C LEU A 38 19.86 2.40 -18.22
N HIS A 39 20.72 2.12 -17.26
CA HIS A 39 20.69 2.74 -15.93
C HIS A 39 21.98 3.53 -15.75
N ILE A 40 21.83 4.82 -15.51
CA ILE A 40 22.93 5.76 -15.34
C ILE A 40 22.99 6.11 -13.86
N ASP A 41 23.95 5.51 -13.17
CA ASP A 41 24.19 5.70 -11.75
C ASP A 41 25.26 6.76 -11.49
N CYS A 42 24.80 7.91 -11.00
CA CYS A 42 25.56 9.09 -10.66
C CYS A 42 25.50 9.39 -9.14
N GLU A 43 25.21 8.40 -8.28
CA GLU A 43 25.07 8.62 -6.84
C GLU A 43 26.37 9.09 -6.15
N LYS A 44 26.23 9.96 -5.12
CA LYS A 44 27.29 10.35 -4.16
C LYS A 44 28.58 10.88 -4.81
N ARG A 45 28.49 11.34 -6.06
CA ARG A 45 29.59 11.97 -6.80
C ARG A 45 29.81 13.44 -6.44
N SER A 46 29.07 13.96 -5.45
CA SER A 46 29.11 15.36 -5.01
C SER A 46 28.78 16.36 -6.13
N PHE A 47 27.91 15.98 -7.07
CA PHE A 47 27.47 16.90 -8.12
C PHE A 47 26.72 18.09 -7.52
N SER A 48 27.04 19.29 -8.00
CA SER A 48 26.38 20.55 -7.63
C SER A 48 25.64 21.20 -8.80
N ASN A 49 25.94 20.80 -10.04
CA ASN A 49 25.24 21.16 -11.28
C ASN A 49 25.51 20.08 -12.34
N LEU A 50 24.73 20.08 -13.41
CA LEU A 50 24.75 19.10 -14.50
C LEU A 50 24.99 19.74 -15.88
N HIS A 51 25.09 21.07 -15.99
CA HIS A 51 25.20 21.79 -17.26
C HIS A 51 26.36 21.34 -18.17
N HIS A 52 27.46 20.84 -17.59
CA HIS A 52 28.63 20.37 -18.34
C HIS A 52 28.56 18.87 -18.67
N LEU A 53 27.48 18.19 -18.32
CA LEU A 53 27.29 16.76 -18.49
C LEU A 53 26.25 16.49 -19.58
N THR A 54 26.44 15.36 -20.26
CA THR A 54 25.54 14.82 -21.28
C THR A 54 25.35 13.33 -21.06
N ALA A 55 24.18 12.82 -21.42
CA ALA A 55 23.88 11.40 -21.39
C ALA A 55 23.81 10.81 -22.82
N PRO A 56 23.87 9.47 -22.95
CA PRO A 56 23.76 8.79 -24.23
C PRO A 56 22.46 9.12 -24.97
N SER A 57 22.57 9.45 -26.26
CA SER A 57 21.44 9.85 -27.10
C SER A 57 20.69 8.69 -27.76
N SER A 58 21.25 7.48 -27.71
CA SER A 58 20.80 6.32 -28.51
C SER A 58 19.84 5.38 -27.79
N GLN A 59 19.68 5.52 -26.47
CA GLN A 59 18.87 4.62 -25.63
C GLN A 59 18.11 5.42 -24.58
N PHE A 60 16.99 4.87 -24.12
CA PHE A 60 16.27 5.36 -22.94
C PHE A 60 16.94 4.90 -21.67
N TYR A 61 16.87 5.70 -20.61
CA TYR A 61 17.55 5.35 -19.37
C TYR A 61 16.89 5.84 -18.08
N HIS A 62 17.26 5.21 -16.98
CA HIS A 62 16.97 5.66 -15.63
C HIS A 62 18.17 6.44 -15.09
N LEU A 63 17.94 7.66 -14.59
CA LEU A 63 19.00 8.55 -14.11
C LEU A 63 18.98 8.63 -12.58
N LEU A 64 20.01 8.07 -11.95
CA LEU A 64 20.16 8.02 -10.50
C LEU A 64 21.10 9.12 -10.03
N LEU A 65 20.55 10.18 -9.41
CA LEU A 65 21.30 11.34 -8.93
C LEU A 65 21.17 11.55 -7.41
N HIS A 66 20.69 10.55 -6.68
CA HIS A 66 20.53 10.66 -5.22
C HIS A 66 21.87 10.83 -4.50
N GLY A 67 21.81 11.39 -3.29
CA GLY A 67 22.98 11.56 -2.41
C GLY A 67 24.05 12.53 -2.95
N ASN A 68 23.71 13.40 -3.90
CA ASN A 68 24.60 14.45 -4.40
C ASN A 68 24.39 15.78 -3.63
N SER A 69 24.95 16.87 -4.13
CA SER A 69 24.85 18.22 -3.55
C SER A 69 24.03 19.16 -4.44
N LEU A 70 23.00 18.63 -5.12
CA LEU A 70 22.08 19.40 -5.97
C LEU A 70 21.08 20.19 -5.10
N THR A 71 21.60 21.14 -4.34
CA THR A 71 20.79 21.93 -3.38
C THR A 71 19.80 22.86 -4.05
N ARG A 72 20.04 23.24 -5.31
CA ARG A 72 19.14 24.07 -6.14
C ARG A 72 19.18 23.57 -7.58
N LEU A 73 18.03 23.57 -8.25
CA LEU A 73 17.92 23.25 -9.68
C LEU A 73 17.59 24.49 -10.48
N PHE A 74 18.39 24.79 -11.50
CA PHE A 74 18.20 25.95 -12.37
C PHE A 74 17.42 25.58 -13.64
N PRO A 75 16.86 26.55 -14.38
CA PRO A 75 16.17 26.26 -15.64
C PRO A 75 17.07 25.53 -16.63
N ASN A 76 16.53 24.53 -17.33
CA ASN A 76 17.25 23.69 -18.29
C ASN A 76 18.45 22.93 -17.71
N GLU A 77 18.49 22.69 -16.39
CA GLU A 77 19.54 21.88 -15.74
C GLU A 77 19.68 20.50 -16.41
N PHE A 78 18.56 19.93 -16.86
CA PHE A 78 18.49 18.60 -17.46
C PHE A 78 18.34 18.60 -18.99
N ALA A 79 18.61 19.72 -19.68
CA ALA A 79 18.39 19.81 -21.12
C ALA A 79 19.17 18.76 -21.95
N ASN A 80 20.29 18.27 -21.41
CA ASN A 80 21.13 17.25 -22.04
C ASN A 80 20.74 15.80 -21.69
N PHE A 81 19.64 15.60 -20.97
CA PHE A 81 19.21 14.31 -20.42
C PHE A 81 17.83 13.86 -20.96
N TYR A 82 17.55 14.20 -22.20
CA TYR A 82 16.20 14.11 -22.79
C TYR A 82 15.64 12.69 -22.97
N ASN A 83 16.47 11.65 -22.87
CA ASN A 83 16.05 10.25 -22.96
C ASN A 83 15.81 9.59 -21.58
N ALA A 84 15.83 10.38 -20.49
CA ALA A 84 15.56 9.85 -19.16
C ALA A 84 14.08 9.44 -19.01
N VAL A 85 13.84 8.26 -18.44
CA VAL A 85 12.52 7.66 -18.14
C VAL A 85 12.21 7.73 -16.65
N SER A 86 13.22 7.63 -15.80
CA SER A 86 13.09 7.85 -14.35
C SER A 86 14.18 8.81 -13.88
N LEU A 87 13.84 9.68 -12.93
CA LEU A 87 14.75 10.63 -12.33
C LEU A 87 14.69 10.54 -10.80
N HIS A 88 15.84 10.25 -10.21
CA HIS A 88 16.01 10.06 -8.76
C HIS A 88 16.89 11.18 -8.19
N LEU A 89 16.32 12.02 -7.33
CA LEU A 89 16.95 13.21 -6.72
C LEU A 89 16.84 13.20 -5.19
N GLU A 90 16.62 12.03 -4.59
CA GLU A 90 16.52 11.83 -3.16
C GLU A 90 17.82 12.26 -2.44
N ASN A 91 17.73 12.69 -1.18
CA ASN A 91 18.91 12.95 -0.33
C ASN A 91 19.90 14.00 -0.89
N ASN A 92 19.46 14.96 -1.71
CA ASN A 92 20.33 15.99 -2.30
C ASN A 92 20.40 17.28 -1.46
N GLY A 93 19.62 17.35 -0.38
CA GLY A 93 19.42 18.60 0.36
C GLY A 93 18.77 19.69 -0.48
N LEU A 94 18.03 19.30 -1.53
CA LEU A 94 17.37 20.20 -2.47
C LEU A 94 16.33 21.06 -1.74
N HIS A 95 16.48 22.38 -1.78
CA HIS A 95 15.54 23.30 -1.12
C HIS A 95 14.83 24.27 -2.07
N ASP A 96 15.31 24.42 -3.31
CA ASP A 96 14.74 25.33 -4.31
C ASP A 96 14.78 24.70 -5.71
N ILE A 97 13.63 24.62 -6.37
CA ILE A 97 13.49 24.18 -7.77
C ILE A 97 12.98 25.39 -8.55
N VAL A 98 13.82 25.93 -9.44
CA VAL A 98 13.45 27.08 -10.26
C VAL A 98 12.50 26.61 -11.38
N PRO A 99 11.43 27.36 -11.72
CA PRO A 99 10.53 27.00 -12.80
C PRO A 99 11.27 26.72 -14.12
N GLY A 100 10.89 25.62 -14.78
CA GLY A 100 11.56 25.13 -15.97
C GLY A 100 12.87 24.37 -15.72
N ALA A 101 13.16 23.97 -14.48
CA ALA A 101 14.33 23.14 -14.18
C ALA A 101 14.32 21.81 -14.96
N PHE A 102 13.16 21.19 -15.09
CA PHE A 102 12.97 19.91 -15.78
C PHE A 102 12.73 20.03 -17.30
N LEU A 103 12.95 21.22 -17.88
CA LEU A 103 12.85 21.39 -19.32
C LEU A 103 13.83 20.45 -20.05
N GLY A 104 13.28 19.67 -20.98
CA GLY A 104 14.00 18.64 -21.74
C GLY A 104 13.66 17.20 -21.31
N LEU A 105 13.04 16.98 -20.16
CA LEU A 105 12.74 15.65 -19.61
C LEU A 105 11.37 15.10 -20.01
N GLN A 106 11.04 15.18 -21.30
CA GLN A 106 9.69 14.88 -21.82
C GLN A 106 9.25 13.43 -21.63
N LEU A 107 10.19 12.50 -21.44
CA LEU A 107 9.95 11.06 -21.33
C LEU A 107 9.97 10.55 -19.90
N VAL A 108 10.24 11.42 -18.92
CA VAL A 108 10.32 11.01 -17.52
C VAL A 108 8.92 10.65 -17.02
N LYS A 109 8.76 9.38 -16.66
CA LYS A 109 7.55 8.80 -16.07
C LYS A 109 7.57 8.80 -14.56
N ARG A 110 8.75 8.78 -13.94
CA ARG A 110 8.90 8.72 -12.49
C ARG A 110 9.87 9.77 -11.98
N LEU A 111 9.44 10.52 -10.98
CA LEU A 111 10.25 11.52 -10.32
C LEU A 111 10.25 11.30 -8.80
N HIS A 112 11.43 11.08 -8.26
CA HIS A 112 11.66 10.94 -6.82
C HIS A 112 12.43 12.15 -6.30
N ILE A 113 11.79 12.95 -5.45
CA ILE A 113 12.36 14.15 -4.81
C ILE A 113 12.18 14.11 -3.28
N ASN A 114 11.88 12.94 -2.72
CA ASN A 114 11.72 12.72 -1.28
C ASN A 114 13.02 12.90 -0.48
N ASN A 115 12.87 13.05 0.84
CA ASN A 115 13.95 13.30 1.79
C ASN A 115 14.88 14.46 1.36
N ASN A 116 14.26 15.60 1.04
CA ASN A 116 14.93 16.83 0.68
C ASN A 116 14.46 17.97 1.61
N LYS A 117 14.70 19.22 1.23
CA LYS A 117 14.38 20.41 2.03
C LYS A 117 13.46 21.37 1.29
N ILE A 118 12.67 20.85 0.34
CA ILE A 118 11.81 21.66 -0.54
C ILE A 118 10.69 22.28 0.30
N ARG A 119 10.48 23.60 0.14
CA ARG A 119 9.48 24.36 0.92
C ARG A 119 8.23 24.70 0.16
N SER A 120 8.33 24.85 -1.15
CA SER A 120 7.23 25.31 -2.00
C SER A 120 7.31 24.74 -3.40
N PHE A 121 6.17 24.37 -3.97
CA PHE A 121 6.04 24.11 -5.40
C PHE A 121 5.43 25.34 -6.09
N ARG A 122 6.22 26.01 -6.92
CA ARG A 122 5.80 27.21 -7.66
C ARG A 122 5.11 26.82 -8.97
N LYS A 123 4.39 27.76 -9.59
CA LYS A 123 3.89 27.60 -10.95
C LYS A 123 5.00 27.12 -11.89
N SER A 124 4.70 26.12 -12.72
CA SER A 124 5.63 25.57 -13.72
C SER A 124 6.91 24.97 -13.13
N THR A 125 6.89 24.53 -11.86
CA THR A 125 7.99 23.75 -11.26
C THR A 125 8.26 22.49 -12.06
N PHE A 126 7.22 21.75 -12.43
CA PHE A 126 7.29 20.49 -13.18
C PHE A 126 7.17 20.65 -14.69
N LEU A 127 7.38 21.87 -15.22
CA LEU A 127 7.31 22.12 -16.64
C LEU A 127 8.37 21.30 -17.39
N GLY A 128 7.92 20.52 -18.37
CA GLY A 128 8.75 19.63 -19.19
C GLY A 128 8.61 18.14 -18.87
N LEU A 129 7.86 17.77 -17.83
CA LEU A 129 7.61 16.37 -17.41
C LEU A 129 6.26 15.86 -17.94
N ASP A 130 6.08 15.92 -19.26
CA ASP A 130 4.77 15.69 -19.91
C ASP A 130 4.25 14.25 -19.74
N ASP A 131 5.17 13.29 -19.57
CA ASP A 131 4.87 11.85 -19.41
C ASP A 131 4.88 11.35 -17.95
N LEU A 132 4.92 12.25 -16.97
CA LEU A 132 5.05 11.87 -15.57
C LEU A 132 3.81 11.11 -15.07
N GLU A 133 4.02 9.89 -14.58
CA GLU A 133 3.01 8.98 -14.03
C GLU A 133 3.10 8.89 -12.50
N TYR A 134 4.29 9.09 -11.93
CA TYR A 134 4.58 8.91 -10.51
C TYR A 134 5.43 10.07 -9.96
N LEU A 135 4.95 10.72 -8.90
CA LEU A 135 5.68 11.76 -8.18
C LEU A 135 5.74 11.45 -6.69
N GLN A 136 6.97 11.29 -6.18
CA GLN A 136 7.24 11.08 -4.77
C GLN A 136 7.98 12.27 -4.15
N ALA A 137 7.36 12.91 -3.16
CA ALA A 137 7.87 14.10 -2.49
C ALA A 137 7.66 14.12 -0.96
N ASP A 138 7.55 12.94 -0.34
CA ASP A 138 7.48 12.77 1.12
C ASP A 138 8.78 13.20 1.83
N PHE A 139 8.68 13.39 3.15
CA PHE A 139 9.78 13.87 4.01
C PHE A 139 10.48 15.12 3.46
N ASN A 140 9.69 16.11 3.06
CA ASN A 140 10.16 17.44 2.68
C ASN A 140 9.66 18.49 3.68
N LEU A 141 9.82 19.77 3.36
CA LEU A 141 9.33 20.89 4.18
C LEU A 141 8.20 21.62 3.47
N LEU A 142 7.45 20.93 2.60
CA LEU A 142 6.51 21.53 1.66
C LEU A 142 5.33 22.17 2.42
N ARG A 143 5.13 23.48 2.22
CA ARG A 143 4.04 24.26 2.82
C ARG A 143 3.12 24.85 1.76
N ASP A 144 3.74 25.46 0.75
CA ASP A 144 3.05 26.24 -0.27
C ASP A 144 3.02 25.48 -1.60
N ILE A 145 1.84 25.33 -2.18
CA ILE A 145 1.64 24.67 -3.47
C ILE A 145 0.90 25.67 -4.37
N ASP A 146 1.41 25.87 -5.59
CA ASP A 146 0.75 26.68 -6.60
C ASP A 146 -0.43 25.91 -7.23
N PRO A 147 -1.62 26.55 -7.43
CA PRO A 147 -2.79 25.89 -8.02
C PRO A 147 -2.55 25.26 -9.39
N ALA A 148 -1.60 25.79 -10.18
CA ALA A 148 -1.32 25.32 -11.52
C ALA A 148 -0.03 24.48 -11.60
N VAL A 149 0.47 23.97 -10.47
CA VAL A 149 1.76 23.26 -10.44
C VAL A 149 1.71 21.92 -11.20
N PHE A 150 0.60 21.18 -11.10
CA PHE A 150 0.45 19.87 -11.74
C PHE A 150 -0.36 19.92 -13.06
N ARG A 151 -0.78 21.12 -13.49
CA ARG A 151 -1.68 21.31 -14.63
C ARG A 151 -1.21 20.62 -15.91
N ASP A 152 0.10 20.58 -16.13
CA ASP A 152 0.69 20.05 -17.35
C ASP A 152 1.00 18.54 -17.26
N LEU A 153 0.79 17.90 -16.09
CA LEU A 153 1.09 16.50 -15.79
C LEU A 153 -0.11 15.57 -16.06
N ASN A 154 -0.53 15.49 -17.32
CA ASN A 154 -1.77 14.82 -17.73
C ASN A 154 -1.79 13.29 -17.56
N LYS A 155 -0.65 12.67 -17.19
CA LYS A 155 -0.51 11.23 -16.95
C LYS A 155 -0.25 10.88 -15.48
N LEU A 156 -0.22 11.86 -14.58
CA LEU A 156 0.16 11.62 -13.19
C LEU A 156 -0.95 10.85 -12.46
N GLU A 157 -0.64 9.64 -12.02
CA GLU A 157 -1.56 8.72 -11.35
C GLU A 157 -1.28 8.63 -9.84
N VAL A 158 0.00 8.65 -9.46
CA VAL A 158 0.43 8.44 -8.07
C VAL A 158 1.14 9.68 -7.54
N LEU A 159 0.61 10.23 -6.45
CA LEU A 159 1.16 11.41 -5.79
C LEU A 159 1.34 11.17 -4.29
N ILE A 160 2.61 11.16 -3.86
CA ILE A 160 3.00 10.89 -2.48
C ILE A 160 3.52 12.18 -1.84
N LEU A 161 2.79 12.70 -0.86
CA LEU A 161 3.05 13.98 -0.18
C LEU A 161 3.06 13.86 1.35
N ASN A 162 3.11 12.64 1.91
CA ASN A 162 3.09 12.45 3.36
C ASN A 162 4.30 13.10 4.05
N ASP A 163 4.14 13.35 5.36
CA ASP A 163 5.19 13.89 6.23
C ASP A 163 5.79 15.21 5.69
N ASN A 164 4.90 16.11 5.28
CA ASN A 164 5.20 17.48 4.88
C ASN A 164 4.51 18.49 5.83
N LEU A 165 4.43 19.76 5.43
CA LEU A 165 3.85 20.85 6.22
C LEU A 165 2.68 21.54 5.51
N ILE A 166 1.98 20.82 4.62
CA ILE A 166 0.90 21.36 3.79
C ILE A 166 -0.31 21.70 4.67
N SER A 167 -0.74 22.95 4.71
CA SER A 167 -1.88 23.38 5.51
C SER A 167 -3.23 23.30 4.79
N ALA A 168 -3.21 23.42 3.48
CA ALA A 168 -4.37 23.30 2.59
C ALA A 168 -3.88 23.03 1.17
N LEU A 169 -4.67 22.30 0.39
CA LEU A 169 -4.45 22.18 -1.04
C LEU A 169 -5.10 23.37 -1.76
N PRO A 170 -4.47 23.94 -2.80
CA PRO A 170 -5.08 24.99 -3.58
C PRO A 170 -6.25 24.46 -4.42
N ILE A 171 -7.24 25.31 -4.66
CA ILE A 171 -8.38 25.02 -5.55
C ILE A 171 -7.84 24.81 -6.98
N ASN A 172 -8.32 23.77 -7.66
CA ASN A 172 -7.94 23.35 -9.01
C ASN A 172 -6.55 22.73 -9.14
N VAL A 173 -5.93 22.30 -8.04
CA VAL A 173 -4.60 21.69 -8.06
C VAL A 173 -4.54 20.39 -8.87
N PHE A 174 -5.64 19.65 -8.95
CA PHE A 174 -5.74 18.38 -9.69
C PHE A 174 -6.48 18.54 -11.03
N GLN A 175 -6.65 19.77 -11.50
CA GLN A 175 -7.37 20.01 -12.74
C GLN A 175 -6.60 19.41 -13.92
N HIS A 176 -7.24 18.48 -14.64
CA HIS A 176 -6.67 17.69 -15.75
C HIS A 176 -5.64 16.63 -15.35
N VAL A 177 -5.60 16.23 -14.07
CA VAL A 177 -4.66 15.22 -13.56
C VAL A 177 -5.41 13.94 -13.15
N PRO A 178 -5.08 12.75 -13.69
CA PRO A 178 -5.81 11.51 -13.43
C PRO A 178 -5.33 10.79 -12.14
N ILE A 179 -5.37 11.47 -10.99
CA ILE A 179 -4.89 10.90 -9.72
C ILE A 179 -5.72 9.66 -9.31
N THR A 180 -5.02 8.56 -9.03
CA THR A 180 -5.58 7.31 -8.50
C THR A 180 -5.10 6.98 -7.09
N HIS A 181 -3.89 7.39 -6.72
CA HIS A 181 -3.31 7.16 -5.40
C HIS A 181 -2.77 8.48 -4.82
N LEU A 182 -3.27 8.86 -3.64
CA LEU A 182 -2.93 10.10 -2.98
C LEU A 182 -2.62 9.89 -1.49
N ASP A 183 -1.35 10.08 -1.11
CA ASP A 183 -0.94 10.03 0.30
C ASP A 183 -0.69 11.43 0.85
N LEU A 184 -1.54 11.86 1.79
CA LEU A 184 -1.47 13.15 2.47
C LEU A 184 -1.20 13.02 3.97
N ARG A 185 -0.83 11.83 4.46
CA ARG A 185 -0.65 11.58 5.90
C ARG A 185 0.40 12.51 6.53
N GLY A 186 0.22 12.85 7.80
CA GLY A 186 1.25 13.60 8.56
C GLY A 186 1.46 15.04 8.08
N ASN A 187 0.47 15.65 7.41
CA ASN A 187 0.50 17.05 7.00
C ASN A 187 -0.19 17.96 8.02
N ARG A 188 -0.53 19.20 7.62
CA ARG A 188 -1.21 20.21 8.45
C ARG A 188 -2.59 20.57 7.90
N ILE A 189 -3.20 19.67 7.13
CA ILE A 189 -4.46 19.91 6.42
C ILE A 189 -5.60 19.98 7.43
N LYS A 190 -6.40 21.04 7.31
CA LYS A 190 -7.60 21.24 8.16
C LYS A 190 -8.89 20.89 7.45
N THR A 191 -8.97 21.17 6.15
CA THR A 191 -10.17 20.96 5.34
C THR A 191 -9.80 20.51 3.94
N LEU A 192 -10.70 19.77 3.29
CA LEU A 192 -10.63 19.43 1.87
C LEU A 192 -11.99 19.76 1.24
N PRO A 193 -12.12 20.89 0.53
CA PRO A 193 -13.38 21.27 -0.10
C PRO A 193 -13.70 20.34 -1.29
N TYR A 194 -14.99 20.17 -1.58
CA TYR A 194 -15.40 19.42 -2.76
C TYR A 194 -15.14 20.20 -4.06
N GLU A 195 -15.60 21.45 -4.09
CA GLU A 195 -15.42 22.34 -5.24
C GLU A 195 -13.93 22.61 -5.47
N GLY A 196 -13.46 22.29 -6.67
CA GLY A 196 -12.09 22.44 -7.13
C GLY A 196 -11.04 21.50 -6.52
N ILE A 197 -11.39 20.55 -5.65
CA ILE A 197 -10.44 19.50 -5.21
C ILE A 197 -11.06 18.11 -5.36
N LEU A 198 -12.02 17.72 -4.51
CA LEU A 198 -12.53 16.34 -4.51
C LEU A 198 -13.29 15.98 -5.78
N GLU A 199 -13.96 16.96 -6.42
CA GLU A 199 -14.64 16.75 -7.70
C GLU A 199 -13.67 16.39 -8.85
N GLN A 200 -12.38 16.70 -8.70
CA GLN A 200 -11.35 16.49 -9.71
C GLN A 200 -10.70 15.09 -9.61
N ILE A 201 -10.98 14.33 -8.55
CA ILE A 201 -10.42 13.00 -8.30
C ILE A 201 -11.50 11.90 -8.17
N PRO A 202 -12.43 11.76 -9.14
CA PRO A 202 -13.52 10.78 -9.05
C PRO A 202 -13.05 9.32 -9.18
N GLY A 203 -11.86 9.07 -9.72
CA GLY A 203 -11.30 7.74 -9.98
C GLY A 203 -10.32 7.24 -8.91
N ILE A 204 -10.33 7.85 -7.72
CA ILE A 204 -9.39 7.53 -6.65
C ILE A 204 -9.55 6.06 -6.19
N ALA A 205 -8.43 5.35 -6.11
CA ALA A 205 -8.35 3.98 -5.63
C ALA A 205 -7.79 3.93 -4.19
N GLU A 206 -6.89 4.86 -3.85
CA GLU A 206 -6.32 4.99 -2.50
C GLU A 206 -6.20 6.46 -2.12
N ILE A 207 -6.71 6.82 -0.94
CA ILE A 207 -6.48 8.14 -0.34
C ILE A 207 -6.17 7.98 1.14
N LEU A 208 -5.00 8.45 1.56
CA LEU A 208 -4.56 8.37 2.96
C LEU A 208 -4.55 9.78 3.57
N LEU A 209 -5.35 9.96 4.63
CA LEU A 209 -5.71 11.26 5.21
C LEU A 209 -5.37 11.38 6.71
N GLU A 210 -4.80 10.34 7.29
CA GLU A 210 -4.48 10.27 8.72
C GLU A 210 -3.46 11.33 9.15
N ASP A 211 -3.34 11.52 10.46
CA ASP A 211 -2.33 12.39 11.06
C ASP A 211 -2.35 13.83 10.52
N ASN A 212 -3.55 14.34 10.25
CA ASN A 212 -3.81 15.73 9.86
C ASN A 212 -4.75 16.42 10.87
N PRO A 213 -4.57 17.73 11.13
CA PRO A 213 -5.35 18.49 12.10
C PRO A 213 -6.72 18.93 11.56
N TRP A 214 -7.59 17.97 11.24
CA TRP A 214 -8.89 18.23 10.60
C TRP A 214 -9.80 19.15 11.43
N ASP A 215 -10.30 20.21 10.81
CA ASP A 215 -11.28 21.12 11.40
C ASP A 215 -12.69 20.73 10.95
N CYS A 216 -13.35 19.92 11.77
CA CYS A 216 -14.70 19.41 11.57
C CYS A 216 -15.77 20.48 11.84
N ASN A 217 -15.72 21.55 11.06
CA ASN A 217 -16.73 22.59 11.03
C ASN A 217 -17.61 22.40 9.77
N CYS A 218 -18.34 23.43 9.38
CA CYS A 218 -19.21 23.37 8.20
C CYS A 218 -18.49 23.06 6.88
N ASP A 219 -17.23 23.43 6.77
CA ASP A 219 -16.44 23.30 5.55
C ASP A 219 -16.07 21.83 5.28
N LEU A 220 -16.15 20.96 6.29
CA LEU A 220 -15.81 19.54 6.17
C LEU A 220 -17.00 18.64 5.78
N VAL A 221 -18.21 19.22 5.67
CA VAL A 221 -19.42 18.49 5.25
C VAL A 221 -19.22 17.85 3.88
N SER A 222 -18.61 18.57 2.94
CA SER A 222 -18.44 18.06 1.57
C SER A 222 -17.43 16.91 1.49
N LEU A 223 -16.38 16.92 2.34
CA LEU A 223 -15.47 15.78 2.46
C LEU A 223 -16.20 14.55 3.02
N LYS A 224 -17.04 14.75 4.05
CA LYS A 224 -17.85 13.67 4.61
C LYS A 224 -18.75 13.02 3.55
N GLU A 225 -19.52 13.83 2.82
CA GLU A 225 -20.40 13.34 1.76
C GLU A 225 -19.62 12.60 0.66
N TRP A 226 -18.42 13.07 0.33
CA TRP A 226 -17.56 12.41 -0.65
C TRP A 226 -17.05 11.04 -0.15
N LEU A 227 -16.59 10.95 1.10
CA LEU A 227 -16.14 9.69 1.71
C LEU A 227 -17.25 8.65 1.81
N GLU A 228 -18.50 9.08 2.02
CA GLU A 228 -19.67 8.19 2.08
C GLU A 228 -20.06 7.61 0.71
N ASN A 229 -19.67 8.25 -0.40
CA ASN A 229 -20.07 7.88 -1.77
C ASN A 229 -18.94 7.27 -2.62
N ILE A 230 -17.75 7.10 -2.05
CA ILE A 230 -16.57 6.55 -2.73
C ILE A 230 -16.72 5.02 -2.97
N PRO A 231 -16.05 4.44 -3.99
CA PRO A 231 -16.15 3.00 -4.25
C PRO A 231 -15.74 2.14 -3.05
N GLN A 232 -16.48 1.07 -2.75
CA GLN A 232 -16.25 0.18 -1.59
C GLN A 232 -14.88 -0.53 -1.60
N ASN A 233 -14.23 -0.60 -2.75
CA ASN A 233 -12.91 -1.17 -2.93
C ASN A 233 -11.76 -0.17 -2.72
N ALA A 234 -12.06 1.13 -2.60
CA ALA A 234 -11.05 2.15 -2.36
C ALA A 234 -10.51 2.04 -0.93
N LEU A 235 -9.18 2.13 -0.78
CA LEU A 235 -8.55 2.23 0.53
C LEU A 235 -8.60 3.68 1.00
N ILE A 236 -9.27 3.91 2.13
CA ILE A 236 -9.54 5.25 2.64
C ILE A 236 -8.95 5.39 4.02
N GLY A 237 -8.08 6.37 4.18
CA GLY A 237 -7.54 6.77 5.46
C GLY A 237 -8.56 7.56 6.27
N ARG A 238 -8.51 7.40 7.59
CA ARG A 238 -9.54 7.97 8.49
C ARG A 238 -9.31 9.46 8.75
N VAL A 239 -10.42 10.20 8.85
CA VAL A 239 -10.43 11.64 9.08
C VAL A 239 -10.87 11.89 10.52
N ILE A 240 -9.89 12.09 11.41
CA ILE A 240 -10.14 12.34 12.83
C ILE A 240 -10.13 13.85 13.07
N CYS A 241 -11.26 14.37 13.56
CA CYS A 241 -11.40 15.77 13.91
C CYS A 241 -10.39 16.17 14.99
N GLU A 242 -9.59 17.20 14.77
CA GLU A 242 -8.78 17.85 15.83
C GLU A 242 -9.50 19.10 16.37
N ALA A 243 -10.16 19.83 15.47
CA ALA A 243 -11.01 20.97 15.79
C ALA A 243 -12.44 20.74 15.25
N PRO A 244 -13.44 21.49 15.75
CA PRO A 244 -13.42 22.25 17.00
C PRO A 244 -13.37 21.30 18.22
N THR A 245 -13.03 21.83 19.40
CA THR A 245 -12.90 21.03 20.65
C THR A 245 -14.10 20.13 20.96
N ARG A 246 -15.32 20.53 20.57
CA ARG A 246 -16.54 19.71 20.66
C ARG A 246 -16.46 18.39 19.87
N LEU A 247 -15.84 18.40 18.68
CA LEU A 247 -15.70 17.22 17.82
C LEU A 247 -14.32 16.58 17.90
N GLN A 248 -13.34 17.19 18.56
CA GLN A 248 -11.99 16.62 18.73
C GLN A 248 -12.00 15.11 19.07
N GLY A 249 -11.23 14.34 18.31
CA GLY A 249 -11.14 12.88 18.35
C GLY A 249 -12.31 12.11 17.77
N ARG A 250 -13.28 12.75 17.09
CA ARG A 250 -14.33 12.03 16.33
C ARG A 250 -13.85 11.70 14.93
N ASP A 251 -14.19 10.52 14.45
CA ASP A 251 -14.15 10.24 13.02
C ASP A 251 -15.25 11.04 12.30
N LEU A 252 -14.90 11.63 11.16
CA LEU A 252 -15.80 12.40 10.30
C LEU A 252 -17.00 11.56 9.83
N ASN A 253 -16.79 10.28 9.54
CA ASN A 253 -17.87 9.38 9.11
C ASN A 253 -18.95 9.22 10.19
N ASP A 254 -18.60 9.42 11.46
CA ASP A 254 -19.51 9.29 12.59
C ASP A 254 -20.18 10.60 13.02
N THR A 255 -19.74 11.73 12.48
CA THR A 255 -20.37 13.04 12.73
C THR A 255 -21.64 13.19 11.92
N SER A 256 -22.65 13.89 12.44
CA SER A 256 -23.82 14.30 11.63
C SER A 256 -23.57 15.66 10.96
N GLU A 257 -24.31 15.96 9.89
CA GLU A 257 -24.24 17.29 9.25
C GLU A 257 -24.58 18.41 10.24
N LEU A 258 -25.51 18.17 11.19
CA LEU A 258 -25.86 19.11 12.25
C LEU A 258 -24.74 19.30 13.26
N ASP A 259 -23.96 18.25 13.54
CA ASP A 259 -22.76 18.36 14.37
C ASP A 259 -21.74 19.25 13.68
N LEU A 260 -21.48 19.04 12.39
CA LEU A 260 -20.54 19.87 11.63
C LEU A 260 -21.05 21.33 11.49
N CYS A 261 -22.34 21.50 11.21
CA CYS A 261 -23.04 22.76 10.93
C CYS A 261 -24.24 23.06 11.86
N PRO A 262 -24.01 23.53 13.10
CA PRO A 262 -25.09 23.83 14.04
C PRO A 262 -25.94 25.07 13.66
N SER A 263 -25.46 25.97 12.79
CA SER A 263 -26.11 27.26 12.51
C SER A 263 -27.27 27.21 11.49
N LYS A 264 -27.59 26.06 10.89
CA LYS A 264 -28.69 25.97 9.89
C LYS A 264 -30.10 26.05 10.52
N ASN A 265 -30.24 26.06 11.85
CA ASN A 265 -31.52 26.09 12.57
C ASN A 265 -31.74 27.34 13.46
N GLY A 266 -31.11 28.47 13.14
CA GLY A 266 -31.32 29.76 13.80
C GLY A 266 -31.94 30.80 12.85
N ILE A 267 -33.14 31.26 13.19
CA ILE A 267 -33.91 32.31 12.51
C ILE A 267 -33.05 33.57 12.28
N ASP A 268 -33.03 34.07 11.04
CA ASP A 268 -32.78 35.50 10.80
C ASP A 268 -33.87 36.09 9.90
N SER A 269 -34.90 36.61 10.58
CA SER A 269 -35.79 37.63 10.06
C SER A 269 -35.25 38.99 10.48
N ARG A 270 -34.92 39.85 9.50
CA ARG A 270 -34.48 41.27 9.61
C ARG A 270 -33.01 41.41 10.05
N SER A 271 -32.08 41.86 9.20
CA SER A 271 -32.10 43.10 8.42
C SER A 271 -31.07 43.03 7.27
N GLY A 272 -31.38 43.61 6.11
CA GLY A 272 -30.52 43.50 4.92
C GLY A 272 -29.30 44.42 4.96
N HIS A 273 -28.23 44.00 4.31
CA HIS A 273 -27.54 44.77 3.27
C HIS A 273 -26.88 43.81 2.26
N LYS A 274 -26.87 44.28 1.00
CA LYS A 274 -26.70 43.52 -0.24
C LYS A 274 -25.25 43.08 -0.49
N GLY A 275 -25.10 41.87 -1.01
CA GLY A 275 -23.92 41.40 -1.76
C GLY A 275 -24.25 40.08 -2.43
N ARG A 276 -24.67 40.14 -3.70
CA ARG A 276 -25.28 39.04 -4.47
C ARG A 276 -24.26 38.52 -5.48
N SER A 277 -24.01 37.21 -5.49
CA SER A 277 -23.96 36.46 -6.75
C SER A 277 -24.61 35.09 -6.54
N LYS A 278 -25.48 34.75 -7.49
CA LYS A 278 -26.32 33.55 -7.56
C LYS A 278 -25.82 32.71 -8.73
N SER A 279 -25.82 31.40 -8.58
CA SER A 279 -26.46 30.49 -9.56
C SER A 279 -26.66 29.10 -8.94
N ARG A 280 -27.89 28.82 -8.55
CA ARG A 280 -28.44 27.48 -8.41
C ARG A 280 -29.19 27.19 -9.71
N GLU A 281 -28.88 26.09 -10.38
CA GLU A 281 -29.82 25.40 -11.25
C GLU A 281 -29.97 23.93 -10.81
N ASN A 282 -31.19 23.66 -10.34
CA ASN A 282 -31.98 22.44 -10.27
C ASN A 282 -31.35 21.08 -10.61
N TRP A 283 -31.35 20.18 -9.62
CA TRP A 283 -31.66 18.76 -9.82
C TRP A 283 -32.90 18.39 -9.01
N GLN A 284 -34.04 18.24 -9.71
CA GLN A 284 -35.30 17.79 -9.14
C GLN A 284 -35.33 16.26 -9.08
N LEU A 285 -35.19 15.66 -7.90
CA LEU A 285 -35.69 14.32 -7.65
C LEU A 285 -37.19 14.39 -7.33
N LYS A 286 -38.01 13.78 -8.20
CA LYS A 286 -39.45 13.58 -8.00
C LYS A 286 -39.68 12.63 -6.83
N THR A 287 -40.22 13.14 -5.73
CA THR A 287 -40.92 12.32 -4.73
C THR A 287 -42.43 12.42 -4.93
N ARG A 288 -43.15 11.31 -4.73
CA ARG A 288 -44.59 11.32 -4.46
C ARG A 288 -44.81 11.11 -2.96
N PRO A 289 -45.63 11.94 -2.29
CA PRO A 289 -45.80 11.91 -0.84
C PRO A 289 -47.05 11.14 -0.42
N THR A 290 -47.02 10.52 0.76
CA THR A 290 -48.24 10.29 1.56
C THR A 290 -47.97 10.45 3.05
N ALA A 291 -48.69 11.44 3.59
CA ALA A 291 -49.32 11.54 4.90
C ALA A 291 -48.49 11.51 6.20
N ARG A 292 -48.56 12.66 6.89
CA ARG A 292 -48.27 12.89 8.31
C ARG A 292 -49.07 11.95 9.21
N ILE A 293 -48.41 11.42 10.23
CA ILE A 293 -49.02 11.19 11.55
C ILE A 293 -48.08 11.81 12.59
N SER A 294 -48.60 12.80 13.31
CA SER A 294 -47.99 13.36 14.51
C SER A 294 -48.03 12.33 15.63
N THR A 295 -46.87 11.88 16.11
CA THR A 295 -46.77 11.13 17.36
C THR A 295 -45.97 11.92 18.38
N VAL A 296 -46.75 12.48 19.31
CA VAL A 296 -46.49 12.77 20.71
C VAL A 296 -45.13 12.30 21.23
N TYR A 297 -44.39 13.24 21.83
CA TYR A 297 -43.28 12.97 22.74
C TYR A 297 -43.69 11.93 23.80
N VAL A 298 -43.31 10.68 23.60
CA VAL A 298 -43.18 9.73 24.69
C VAL A 298 -41.69 9.57 24.93
N LYS A 299 -41.21 10.19 26.02
CA LYS A 299 -39.97 9.77 26.68
C LYS A 299 -40.10 8.28 26.99
N THR A 300 -39.53 7.44 26.16
CA THR A 300 -39.10 6.12 26.58
C THR A 300 -37.61 6.20 26.79
N ASP A 301 -37.25 6.51 28.04
CA ASP A 301 -35.97 6.12 28.62
C ASP A 301 -35.80 4.60 28.41
N ARG A 302 -35.15 4.22 27.31
CA ARG A 302 -34.34 3.01 27.28
C ARG A 302 -32.89 3.46 27.21
N VAL A 303 -32.42 3.83 28.40
CA VAL A 303 -31.01 4.01 28.72
C VAL A 303 -30.31 2.66 28.43
N TYR A 304 -29.73 2.50 27.25
CA TYR A 304 -28.55 1.66 27.14
C TYR A 304 -27.47 2.40 27.93
N ASN A 305 -27.15 1.91 29.13
CA ASN A 305 -26.09 2.44 29.98
C ASN A 305 -24.74 2.27 29.25
N ALA A 306 -24.43 3.18 28.33
CA ALA A 306 -23.11 3.30 27.72
C ALA A 306 -22.16 3.89 28.78
N SER A 307 -21.52 3.00 29.53
CA SER A 307 -20.61 3.36 30.61
C SER A 307 -19.27 3.87 30.06
N CYS A 308 -19.02 5.19 30.13
CA CYS A 308 -17.74 5.77 29.70
C CYS A 308 -16.67 5.69 30.81
N PRO A 309 -15.42 5.31 30.52
CA PRO A 309 -14.33 5.40 31.49
C PRO A 309 -14.13 6.83 32.00
N LEU A 310 -13.96 7.00 33.31
CA LEU A 310 -13.88 8.33 33.94
C LEU A 310 -12.73 9.22 33.43
N SER A 311 -11.64 8.59 32.99
CA SER A 311 -10.46 9.30 32.45
C SER A 311 -10.60 9.68 30.97
N CYS A 312 -11.66 9.24 30.30
CA CYS A 312 -11.81 9.32 28.86
C CYS A 312 -13.05 10.13 28.47
N SER A 313 -13.07 10.58 27.22
CA SER A 313 -14.25 11.18 26.61
C SER A 313 -14.89 10.18 25.66
N CYS A 314 -16.16 9.85 25.86
CA CYS A 314 -16.90 8.94 25.00
C CYS A 314 -18.00 9.66 24.22
N LYS A 315 -18.20 9.23 22.98
CA LYS A 315 -19.16 9.81 22.04
C LYS A 315 -19.93 8.69 21.35
N LEU A 316 -21.25 8.78 21.28
CA LEU A 316 -22.10 7.82 20.56
C LEU A 316 -22.00 8.08 19.06
N LEU A 317 -21.75 7.02 18.27
CA LEU A 317 -21.74 7.05 16.81
C LEU A 317 -23.17 6.91 16.28
N ALA A 318 -23.61 7.85 15.44
CA ALA A 318 -25.00 7.95 14.98
C ALA A 318 -25.41 6.81 14.01
N SER A 319 -24.45 6.15 13.36
CA SER A 319 -24.68 5.15 12.31
C SER A 319 -24.89 3.72 12.83
N GLN A 320 -24.38 3.38 14.04
CA GLN A 320 -24.36 1.99 14.54
C GLN A 320 -24.74 1.82 16.02
N HIS A 321 -25.21 2.86 16.72
CA HIS A 321 -25.42 2.82 18.18
C HIS A 321 -24.16 2.38 18.97
N GLY A 322 -22.98 2.60 18.39
CA GLY A 322 -21.70 2.27 19.00
C GLY A 322 -21.07 3.44 19.74
N LEU A 323 -20.00 3.18 20.48
CA LEU A 323 -19.31 4.17 21.30
C LEU A 323 -17.86 4.39 20.82
N SER A 324 -17.48 5.63 20.52
CA SER A 324 -16.08 6.04 20.30
C SER A 324 -15.54 6.53 21.63
N VAL A 325 -14.42 5.96 22.06
CA VAL A 325 -13.82 6.18 23.37
C VAL A 325 -12.43 6.77 23.16
N ASN A 326 -12.30 8.08 23.40
CA ASN A 326 -11.04 8.78 23.29
C ASN A 326 -10.39 8.99 24.66
N CYS A 327 -9.21 8.41 24.82
CA CYS A 327 -8.37 8.42 26.01
C CYS A 327 -6.96 8.94 25.71
N GLU A 328 -6.74 9.64 24.59
CA GLU A 328 -5.42 10.11 24.16
C GLU A 328 -4.80 11.08 25.16
N GLY A 329 -3.49 10.91 25.45
CA GLY A 329 -2.73 11.87 26.27
C GLY A 329 -3.15 11.94 27.74
N LYS A 330 -3.91 10.95 28.24
CA LYS A 330 -4.48 10.96 29.60
C LYS A 330 -3.55 10.33 30.66
N LYS A 331 -2.29 10.08 30.32
CA LYS A 331 -1.26 9.46 31.19
C LYS A 331 -1.71 8.11 31.76
N ILE A 332 -2.48 7.35 31.00
CA ILE A 332 -2.97 6.04 31.40
C ILE A 332 -1.81 5.05 31.41
N GLN A 333 -1.60 4.37 32.53
CA GLN A 333 -0.51 3.39 32.68
C GLN A 333 -0.94 1.95 32.40
N SER A 334 -2.23 1.65 32.53
CA SER A 334 -2.79 0.33 32.28
C SER A 334 -4.22 0.42 31.78
N LEU A 335 -4.60 -0.47 30.85
CA LEU A 335 -5.99 -0.59 30.41
C LEU A 335 -6.93 -1.05 31.54
N ALA A 336 -6.41 -1.65 32.62
CA ALA A 336 -7.21 -1.97 33.80
C ALA A 336 -7.77 -0.73 34.53
N ASN A 337 -7.19 0.45 34.28
CA ASN A 337 -7.68 1.72 34.81
C ASN A 337 -8.90 2.26 34.04
N LEU A 338 -9.25 1.68 32.89
CA LEU A 338 -10.44 2.05 32.13
C LEU A 338 -11.69 1.49 32.81
N LYS A 339 -12.16 2.21 33.84
CA LYS A 339 -13.38 1.88 34.58
C LYS A 339 -14.36 3.06 34.55
N PRO A 340 -15.67 2.80 34.36
CA PRO A 340 -16.25 1.51 33.92
C PRO A 340 -15.84 1.16 32.48
N LYS A 341 -15.84 -0.14 32.14
CA LYS A 341 -15.56 -0.58 30.76
C LYS A 341 -16.73 -0.17 29.85
N PRO A 342 -16.47 0.40 28.67
CA PRO A 342 -17.49 0.78 27.72
C PRO A 342 -18.13 -0.46 27.08
N LEU A 343 -19.46 -0.53 27.17
CA LEU A 343 -20.26 -1.49 26.41
C LEU A 343 -20.45 -0.95 24.99
N ASN A 344 -20.30 -1.81 23.97
CA ASN A 344 -20.44 -1.48 22.54
C ASN A 344 -19.44 -0.42 22.02
N ALA A 345 -18.21 -0.43 22.50
CA ALA A 345 -17.16 0.41 21.91
C ALA A 345 -16.84 -0.05 20.48
N LEU A 346 -16.95 0.86 19.51
CA LEU A 346 -16.53 0.68 18.11
C LEU A 346 -15.12 1.23 17.88
N GLU A 347 -14.77 2.30 18.57
CA GLU A 347 -13.45 2.92 18.50
C GLU A 347 -12.88 3.11 19.89
N LEU A 348 -11.57 2.83 20.02
CA LEU A 348 -10.82 3.08 21.23
C LEU A 348 -9.49 3.73 20.88
N ASN A 349 -9.37 5.02 21.20
CA ASN A 349 -8.13 5.77 21.04
C ASN A 349 -7.38 5.86 22.38
N LEU A 350 -6.23 5.18 22.46
CA LEU A 350 -5.32 5.19 23.61
C LEU A 350 -3.94 5.76 23.25
N ARG A 351 -3.83 6.55 22.17
CA ARG A 351 -2.55 7.10 21.71
C ARG A 351 -1.87 7.96 22.78
N ASN A 352 -0.54 8.07 22.73
CA ASN A 352 0.23 9.01 23.55
C ASN A 352 -0.03 8.85 25.07
N ASN A 353 -0.09 7.61 25.55
CA ASN A 353 -0.23 7.27 26.98
C ASN A 353 1.05 6.58 27.49
N SER A 354 0.99 5.94 28.65
CA SER A 354 2.14 5.25 29.27
C SER A 354 1.83 3.78 29.54
N ILE A 355 1.11 3.14 28.62
CA ILE A 355 0.74 1.73 28.74
C ILE A 355 1.97 0.85 28.48
N HIS A 356 2.28 -0.07 29.40
CA HIS A 356 3.48 -0.92 29.30
C HIS A 356 3.18 -2.35 28.83
N THR A 357 2.04 -2.90 29.23
CA THR A 357 1.66 -4.30 28.98
C THR A 357 0.18 -4.40 28.67
N ILE A 358 -0.15 -5.22 27.67
CA ILE A 358 -1.52 -5.56 27.34
C ILE A 358 -1.79 -7.01 27.71
N LYS A 359 -2.80 -7.23 28.55
CA LYS A 359 -3.19 -8.53 29.08
C LYS A 359 -4.43 -9.06 28.38
N LYS A 360 -4.61 -10.39 28.39
CA LYS A 360 -5.70 -11.08 27.69
C LYS A 360 -7.09 -10.57 28.04
N ASN A 361 -7.30 -10.12 29.28
CA ASN A 361 -8.59 -9.65 29.78
C ASN A 361 -8.88 -8.17 29.49
N HIS A 362 -7.92 -7.42 28.94
CA HIS A 362 -8.09 -5.98 28.69
C HIS A 362 -9.14 -5.71 27.60
N PHE A 363 -9.14 -6.51 26.52
CA PHE A 363 -10.06 -6.32 25.38
C PHE A 363 -11.22 -7.31 25.32
N HIS A 364 -11.40 -8.16 26.34
CA HIS A 364 -12.42 -9.23 26.35
C HIS A 364 -13.84 -8.74 26.03
N ASP A 365 -14.18 -7.54 26.49
CA ASP A 365 -15.52 -6.93 26.39
C ASP A 365 -15.69 -6.02 25.16
N TYR A 366 -14.63 -5.77 24.38
CA TYR A 366 -14.61 -4.83 23.24
C TYR A 366 -14.92 -5.52 21.90
N ARG A 367 -15.94 -6.39 21.87
CA ARG A 367 -16.19 -7.30 20.72
C ARG A 367 -16.49 -6.60 19.41
N ASN A 368 -17.05 -5.39 19.47
CA ASN A 368 -17.51 -4.65 18.30
C ASN A 368 -16.44 -3.65 17.80
N LEU A 369 -15.24 -3.66 18.36
CA LEU A 369 -14.22 -2.68 18.04
C LEU A 369 -13.80 -2.81 16.57
N THR A 370 -13.92 -1.73 15.79
CA THR A 370 -13.48 -1.62 14.39
C THR A 370 -12.13 -0.93 14.29
N VAL A 371 -11.84 -0.05 15.26
CA VAL A 371 -10.62 0.76 15.31
C VAL A 371 -9.97 0.67 16.69
N LEU A 372 -8.65 0.43 16.70
CA LEU A 372 -7.84 0.50 17.91
C LEU A 372 -6.55 1.29 17.68
N HIS A 373 -6.39 2.39 18.44
CA HIS A 373 -5.13 3.13 18.49
C HIS A 373 -4.39 2.87 19.79
N LEU A 374 -3.17 2.34 19.68
CA LEU A 374 -2.25 2.10 20.78
C LEU A 374 -0.89 2.78 20.54
N GLY A 375 -0.77 3.59 19.50
CA GLY A 375 0.51 4.21 19.13
C GLY A 375 1.06 5.19 20.18
N GLY A 376 2.38 5.39 20.20
CA GLY A 376 3.01 6.34 21.12
C GLY A 376 2.86 5.97 22.60
N ASN A 377 2.92 4.68 22.92
CA ASN A 377 2.88 4.16 24.30
C ASN A 377 4.22 3.49 24.66
N ASN A 378 4.26 2.84 25.83
CA ASN A 378 5.44 2.11 26.31
C ASN A 378 5.28 0.59 26.15
N ILE A 379 4.49 0.13 25.19
CA ILE A 379 4.07 -1.27 25.11
C ILE A 379 5.27 -2.13 24.72
N LYS A 380 5.64 -3.07 25.60
CA LYS A 380 6.70 -4.06 25.36
C LYS A 380 6.14 -5.48 25.21
N LEU A 381 5.04 -5.79 25.90
CA LEU A 381 4.48 -7.14 25.97
C LEU A 381 2.97 -7.11 25.71
N ILE A 382 2.53 -7.97 24.80
CA ILE A 382 1.12 -8.29 24.54
C ILE A 382 0.93 -9.77 24.86
N GLU A 383 0.07 -10.10 25.83
CA GLU A 383 -0.23 -11.49 26.15
C GLU A 383 -0.95 -12.20 24.99
N ASN A 384 -0.76 -13.51 24.91
CA ASN A 384 -1.34 -14.35 23.87
C ASN A 384 -2.88 -14.28 23.86
N SER A 385 -3.45 -14.27 22.67
CA SER A 385 -4.89 -14.24 22.41
C SER A 385 -5.59 -13.02 23.03
N THR A 386 -4.86 -11.92 23.21
CA THR A 386 -5.42 -10.66 23.73
C THR A 386 -6.47 -10.06 22.79
N PHE A 387 -6.32 -10.24 21.47
CA PHE A 387 -7.27 -9.76 20.46
C PHE A 387 -8.29 -10.81 20.03
N GLN A 388 -8.40 -11.95 20.73
CA GLN A 388 -9.20 -13.11 20.31
C GLN A 388 -10.67 -12.80 20.00
N ASN A 389 -11.24 -11.81 20.68
CA ASN A 389 -12.63 -11.42 20.53
C ASN A 389 -12.85 -10.21 19.60
N LEU A 390 -11.79 -9.62 19.02
CA LEU A 390 -11.87 -8.41 18.20
C LEU A 390 -12.10 -8.74 16.72
N THR A 391 -13.16 -9.49 16.43
CA THR A 391 -13.43 -10.01 15.08
C THR A 391 -13.82 -8.94 14.06
N GLU A 392 -14.34 -7.80 14.52
CA GLU A 392 -14.75 -6.67 13.68
C GLU A 392 -13.61 -5.65 13.42
N LEU A 393 -12.43 -5.86 14.02
CA LEU A 393 -11.35 -4.90 13.95
C LEU A 393 -10.78 -4.84 12.52
N ARG A 394 -10.75 -3.63 11.96
CA ARG A 394 -10.25 -3.34 10.61
C ARG A 394 -8.93 -2.58 10.61
N TRP A 395 -8.75 -1.67 11.57
CA TRP A 395 -7.53 -0.87 11.70
C TRP A 395 -6.90 -0.99 13.08
N LEU A 396 -5.62 -1.35 13.10
CA LEU A 396 -4.83 -1.48 14.32
C LEU A 396 -3.53 -0.68 14.20
N TYR A 397 -3.39 0.32 15.07
CA TYR A 397 -2.22 1.19 15.14
C TYR A 397 -1.43 0.88 16.40
N MET A 398 -0.21 0.39 16.25
CA MET A 398 0.74 0.11 17.32
C MET A 398 2.10 0.76 17.07
N ASP A 399 2.12 1.82 16.25
CA ASP A 399 3.31 2.60 15.94
C ASP A 399 3.96 3.23 17.18
N LYS A 400 5.27 3.49 17.16
CA LYS A 400 5.98 4.21 18.22
C LYS A 400 5.79 3.57 19.61
N ASN A 401 6.04 2.26 19.68
CA ASN A 401 6.04 1.46 20.91
C ASN A 401 7.41 0.77 21.07
N TYR A 402 7.51 -0.23 21.95
CA TYR A 402 8.75 -0.93 22.26
C TYR A 402 8.62 -2.45 22.09
N LEU A 403 7.75 -2.90 21.17
CA LEU A 403 7.61 -4.32 20.85
C LEU A 403 8.93 -4.87 20.32
N ASP A 404 9.33 -6.04 20.80
CA ASP A 404 10.61 -6.69 20.46
C ASP A 404 10.46 -7.89 19.51
N SER A 405 9.31 -8.57 19.58
CA SER A 405 9.03 -9.78 18.84
C SER A 405 7.55 -9.91 18.51
N LEU A 406 7.24 -10.56 17.39
CA LEU A 406 5.87 -10.86 16.96
C LEU A 406 5.67 -12.37 16.87
N ILE A 407 4.57 -12.85 17.46
CA ILE A 407 4.17 -14.25 17.46
C ILE A 407 2.71 -14.41 16.99
N PRO A 408 2.34 -15.54 16.35
CA PRO A 408 0.98 -15.76 15.84
C PRO A 408 -0.10 -15.59 16.90
N GLU A 409 0.18 -16.02 18.13
CA GLU A 409 -0.79 -16.01 19.21
C GLU A 409 -1.21 -14.59 19.61
N MET A 410 -0.40 -13.57 19.33
CA MET A 410 -0.74 -12.17 19.60
C MET A 410 -1.95 -11.72 18.79
N PHE A 411 -2.04 -12.13 17.51
CA PHE A 411 -3.00 -11.62 16.53
C PHE A 411 -4.23 -12.51 16.32
N ILE A 412 -4.35 -13.60 17.08
CA ILE A 412 -5.54 -14.46 17.05
C ILE A 412 -6.80 -13.60 17.26
N GLY A 413 -7.79 -13.76 16.38
CA GLY A 413 -9.09 -13.07 16.42
C GLY A 413 -9.26 -11.96 15.38
N LEU A 414 -8.17 -11.45 14.80
CA LEU A 414 -8.17 -10.29 13.90
C LEU A 414 -8.52 -10.62 12.43
N GLN A 415 -9.61 -11.37 12.22
CA GLN A 415 -9.94 -11.93 10.90
C GLN A 415 -10.27 -10.88 9.83
N ASN A 416 -10.82 -9.74 10.22
CA ASN A 416 -11.23 -8.66 9.33
C ASN A 416 -10.23 -7.49 9.29
N LEU A 417 -9.02 -7.67 9.84
CA LEU A 417 -8.03 -6.61 9.86
C LEU A 417 -7.54 -6.32 8.45
N GLU A 418 -7.58 -5.06 8.04
CA GLU A 418 -7.17 -4.59 6.71
C GLU A 418 -5.86 -3.80 6.78
N PHE A 419 -5.63 -3.10 7.90
CA PHE A 419 -4.46 -2.23 8.11
C PHE A 419 -3.79 -2.50 9.46
N LEU A 420 -2.48 -2.70 9.42
CA LEU A 420 -1.63 -2.85 10.60
C LEU A 420 -0.40 -1.96 10.50
N SER A 421 -0.27 -1.01 11.45
CA SER A 421 0.95 -0.22 11.62
C SER A 421 1.72 -0.65 12.86
N LEU A 422 2.98 -1.04 12.66
CA LEU A 422 3.96 -1.47 13.65
C LEU A 422 5.25 -0.66 13.53
N GLU A 423 5.19 0.50 12.90
CA GLU A 423 6.33 1.36 12.61
C GLU A 423 6.97 1.90 13.88
N TYR A 424 8.28 2.20 13.83
CA TYR A 424 8.99 2.78 14.97
C TYR A 424 8.82 1.95 16.26
N ASN A 425 8.96 0.63 16.16
CA ASN A 425 9.09 -0.27 17.29
C ASN A 425 10.53 -0.80 17.37
N ASN A 426 10.77 -1.78 18.24
CA ASN A 426 12.08 -2.42 18.39
C ASN A 426 12.05 -3.87 17.90
N ILE A 427 11.22 -4.19 16.90
CA ILE A 427 10.94 -5.57 16.52
C ILE A 427 12.17 -6.16 15.85
N GLN A 428 12.70 -7.24 16.44
CA GLN A 428 13.88 -7.97 15.97
C GLN A 428 13.52 -9.31 15.35
N LEU A 429 12.41 -9.91 15.78
CA LEU A 429 12.00 -11.26 15.40
C LEU A 429 10.51 -11.32 15.09
N ILE A 430 10.18 -11.98 13.98
CA ILE A 430 8.81 -12.39 13.63
C ILE A 430 8.84 -13.92 13.54
N LEU A 431 7.86 -14.60 14.14
CA LEU A 431 7.72 -16.06 14.02
C LEU A 431 6.91 -16.45 12.79
N ALA A 432 7.13 -17.67 12.29
CA ALA A 432 6.39 -18.20 11.13
C ALA A 432 4.88 -18.18 11.39
N GLY A 433 4.11 -17.80 10.37
CA GLY A 433 2.65 -17.72 10.46
C GLY A 433 2.10 -16.61 11.36
N THR A 434 2.92 -15.62 11.77
CA THR A 434 2.49 -14.51 12.63
C THR A 434 1.26 -13.78 12.07
N PHE A 435 1.18 -13.63 10.75
CA PHE A 435 0.10 -12.91 10.07
C PHE A 435 -1.07 -13.79 9.61
N ASN A 436 -0.97 -15.12 9.74
CA ASN A 436 -2.04 -16.06 9.35
C ASN A 436 -3.41 -15.78 9.98
N PRO A 437 -3.51 -15.28 11.23
CA PRO A 437 -4.80 -14.92 11.82
C PRO A 437 -5.53 -13.74 11.13
N MET A 438 -4.87 -13.03 10.21
CA MET A 438 -5.35 -11.80 9.55
C MET A 438 -5.42 -11.96 8.02
N PRO A 439 -6.28 -12.83 7.47
CA PRO A 439 -6.30 -13.14 6.04
C PRO A 439 -6.70 -11.95 5.14
N ASN A 440 -7.40 -10.96 5.69
CA ASN A 440 -7.89 -9.79 4.95
C ASN A 440 -6.93 -8.58 4.98
N ILE A 441 -5.74 -8.73 5.56
CA ILE A 441 -4.77 -7.63 5.67
C ILE A 441 -4.28 -7.21 4.28
N ARG A 442 -4.32 -5.90 4.02
CA ARG A 442 -3.89 -5.28 2.76
C ARG A 442 -2.63 -4.45 2.94
N VAL A 443 -2.54 -3.71 4.05
CA VAL A 443 -1.43 -2.81 4.32
C VAL A 443 -0.73 -3.21 5.61
N LEU A 444 0.57 -3.47 5.50
CA LEU A 444 1.44 -3.83 6.62
C LEU A 444 2.66 -2.91 6.68
N LEU A 445 2.77 -2.12 7.74
CA LEU A 445 3.86 -1.16 7.93
C LEU A 445 4.77 -1.63 9.06
N LEU A 446 6.00 -2.02 8.71
CA LEU A 446 7.04 -2.58 9.59
C LEU A 446 8.35 -1.78 9.53
N ASN A 447 8.33 -0.60 8.90
CA ASN A 447 9.51 0.25 8.76
C ASN A 447 10.00 0.83 10.09
N ASN A 448 11.26 1.23 10.12
CA ASN A 448 11.94 1.75 11.32
C ASN A 448 11.85 0.76 12.49
N ASN A 449 12.27 -0.48 12.25
CA ASN A 449 12.36 -1.56 13.25
C ASN A 449 13.78 -2.15 13.23
N LEU A 450 13.99 -3.28 13.93
CA LEU A 450 15.28 -3.93 14.10
C LEU A 450 15.36 -5.30 13.38
N LEU A 451 14.52 -5.51 12.36
CA LEU A 451 14.37 -6.82 11.70
C LEU A 451 15.60 -7.15 10.87
N LYS A 452 16.11 -8.39 11.02
CA LYS A 452 17.27 -8.88 10.25
C LYS A 452 16.91 -9.93 9.20
N SER A 453 15.79 -10.62 9.40
CA SER A 453 15.32 -11.69 8.53
C SER A 453 13.83 -11.90 8.72
N LEU A 454 13.17 -12.49 7.72
CA LEU A 454 11.79 -12.94 7.82
C LEU A 454 11.76 -14.47 7.81
N PRO A 455 10.92 -15.12 8.64
CA PRO A 455 10.81 -16.56 8.65
C PRO A 455 10.05 -17.05 7.41
N VAL A 456 10.29 -18.30 7.02
CA VAL A 456 9.48 -18.99 6.01
C VAL A 456 8.02 -19.02 6.48
N ASP A 457 7.09 -18.87 5.53
CA ASP A 457 5.64 -18.84 5.73
C ASP A 457 5.14 -17.66 6.56
N VAL A 458 5.89 -16.56 6.62
CA VAL A 458 5.46 -15.34 7.31
C VAL A 458 4.22 -14.71 6.66
N PHE A 459 4.10 -14.77 5.33
CA PHE A 459 3.00 -14.17 4.56
C PHE A 459 2.04 -15.23 3.99
N LEU A 460 2.02 -16.43 4.57
CA LEU A 460 1.17 -17.51 4.09
C LEU A 460 -0.31 -17.17 4.34
N GLY A 461 -1.10 -17.11 3.27
CA GLY A 461 -2.56 -16.90 3.37
C GLY A 461 -3.00 -15.45 3.57
N VAL A 462 -2.09 -14.48 3.41
CA VAL A 462 -2.43 -13.04 3.37
C VAL A 462 -2.31 -12.47 1.96
N SER A 463 -3.07 -11.44 1.63
CA SER A 463 -3.09 -10.78 0.31
C SER A 463 -2.74 -9.30 0.45
N LEU A 464 -1.46 -9.03 0.75
CA LEU A 464 -0.95 -7.68 0.93
C LEU A 464 -0.88 -6.93 -0.41
N SER A 465 -1.41 -5.71 -0.43
CA SER A 465 -1.21 -4.74 -1.51
C SER A 465 0.01 -3.86 -1.25
N LYS A 466 0.27 -3.51 0.02
CA LYS A 466 1.38 -2.65 0.41
C LYS A 466 2.13 -3.23 1.60
N ILE A 467 3.45 -3.30 1.47
CA ILE A 467 4.34 -3.64 2.57
C ILE A 467 5.49 -2.64 2.67
N SER A 468 5.75 -2.17 3.88
CA SER A 468 6.84 -1.25 4.18
C SER A 468 7.83 -1.92 5.13
N LEU A 469 9.07 -2.11 4.67
CA LEU A 469 10.19 -2.75 5.38
C LEU A 469 11.43 -1.86 5.41
N HIS A 470 11.32 -0.60 4.97
CA HIS A 470 12.45 0.32 4.95
C HIS A 470 12.99 0.62 6.35
N ASN A 471 14.25 1.04 6.45
CA ASN A 471 14.94 1.33 7.71
C ASN A 471 14.86 0.16 8.71
N ASN A 472 15.26 -1.02 8.26
CA ASN A 472 15.46 -2.22 9.08
C ASN A 472 16.93 -2.68 8.94
N TYR A 473 17.22 -3.91 9.34
CA TYR A 473 18.57 -4.48 9.33
C TYR A 473 18.68 -5.71 8.43
N PHE A 474 17.91 -5.75 7.34
CA PHE A 474 17.96 -6.86 6.39
C PHE A 474 19.27 -6.87 5.59
N ALA A 475 20.02 -7.95 5.71
CA ALA A 475 21.16 -8.25 4.83
C ALA A 475 20.68 -8.84 3.49
N PHE A 476 19.65 -9.67 3.51
CA PHE A 476 18.97 -10.15 2.31
C PHE A 476 17.55 -10.59 2.71
N LEU A 477 16.66 -10.73 1.73
CA LEU A 477 15.34 -11.30 1.94
C LEU A 477 15.20 -12.66 1.24
N PRO A 478 14.78 -13.72 1.95
CA PRO A 478 14.52 -15.00 1.29
C PRO A 478 13.35 -14.87 0.33
N VAL A 479 13.46 -15.45 -0.86
CA VAL A 479 12.34 -15.47 -1.82
C VAL A 479 11.44 -16.66 -1.59
N THR A 480 12.03 -17.86 -1.52
CA THR A 480 11.31 -19.11 -1.38
C THR A 480 10.59 -19.17 -0.03
N GLY A 481 9.27 -19.31 -0.09
CA GLY A 481 8.41 -19.38 1.08
C GLY A 481 8.28 -18.07 1.86
N VAL A 482 8.64 -16.92 1.28
CA VAL A 482 8.46 -15.61 1.90
C VAL A 482 7.98 -14.60 0.86
N LEU A 483 8.86 -14.12 -0.02
CA LEU A 483 8.48 -13.09 -0.99
C LEU A 483 7.65 -13.66 -2.16
N ASP A 484 7.82 -14.94 -2.50
CA ASP A 484 6.97 -15.64 -3.48
C ASP A 484 5.51 -15.80 -3.04
N GLN A 485 5.20 -15.52 -1.77
CA GLN A 485 3.83 -15.53 -1.22
C GLN A 485 3.07 -14.22 -1.50
N LEU A 486 3.78 -13.14 -1.84
CA LEU A 486 3.22 -11.79 -2.05
C LEU A 486 2.62 -11.63 -3.47
N MET A 487 1.52 -12.33 -3.74
CA MET A 487 0.92 -12.40 -5.09
C MET A 487 0.12 -11.17 -5.51
N SER A 488 -0.21 -10.26 -4.59
CA SER A 488 -1.10 -9.11 -4.82
C SER A 488 -0.42 -7.76 -4.55
N ILE A 489 0.92 -7.77 -4.38
CA ILE A 489 1.67 -6.58 -4.00
C ILE A 489 1.71 -5.55 -5.13
N THR A 490 1.38 -4.31 -4.81
CA THR A 490 1.46 -3.15 -5.72
C THR A 490 2.56 -2.18 -5.29
N GLN A 491 2.88 -2.14 -3.99
CA GLN A 491 3.90 -1.26 -3.43
C GLN A 491 4.76 -1.98 -2.39
N ILE A 492 6.09 -1.92 -2.54
CA ILE A 492 7.04 -2.47 -1.58
C ILE A 492 8.16 -1.47 -1.28
N ASP A 493 8.25 -1.03 -0.03
CA ASP A 493 9.28 -0.08 0.40
C ASP A 493 10.38 -0.79 1.20
N LEU A 494 11.64 -0.65 0.78
CA LEU A 494 12.79 -1.48 1.19
C LEU A 494 14.09 -0.70 1.45
N HIS A 495 14.08 0.63 1.27
CA HIS A 495 15.30 1.45 1.39
C HIS A 495 15.86 1.45 2.82
N GLY A 496 17.11 1.90 2.98
CA GLY A 496 17.73 2.02 4.30
C GLY A 496 17.92 0.68 5.03
N ASN A 497 18.14 -0.40 4.29
CA ASN A 497 18.51 -1.70 4.84
C ASN A 497 19.98 -2.03 4.48
N PRO A 498 20.72 -2.71 5.36
CA PRO A 498 22.13 -3.05 5.19
C PRO A 498 22.33 -4.23 4.25
N TRP A 499 22.02 -4.09 2.96
CA TRP A 499 22.01 -5.21 2.02
C TRP A 499 23.40 -5.84 1.84
N ASP A 500 23.52 -7.13 2.11
CA ASP A 500 24.71 -7.95 1.86
C ASP A 500 24.67 -8.52 0.44
N CYS A 501 25.43 -7.88 -0.44
CA CYS A 501 25.58 -8.17 -1.85
C CYS A 501 26.56 -9.31 -2.12
N SER A 502 26.33 -10.39 -1.38
CA SER A 502 26.95 -11.70 -1.56
C SER A 502 25.99 -12.63 -2.31
N CYS A 503 26.38 -13.89 -2.51
CA CYS A 503 25.57 -14.87 -3.27
C CYS A 503 24.12 -15.02 -2.77
N ASN A 504 23.88 -14.79 -1.48
CA ASN A 504 22.56 -14.92 -0.85
C ASN A 504 21.52 -13.91 -1.36
N ILE A 505 21.95 -12.77 -1.93
CA ILE A 505 21.02 -11.75 -2.44
C ILE A 505 20.50 -12.07 -3.85
N VAL A 506 21.14 -13.00 -4.57
CA VAL A 506 20.81 -13.31 -5.97
C VAL A 506 19.35 -13.75 -6.16
N PRO A 507 18.76 -14.63 -5.32
CA PRO A 507 17.35 -14.96 -5.45
C PRO A 507 16.45 -13.73 -5.28
N PHE A 508 16.74 -12.90 -4.27
CA PHE A 508 15.98 -11.68 -3.99
C PHE A 508 16.03 -10.70 -5.14
N LYS A 509 17.23 -10.49 -5.69
CA LYS A 509 17.48 -9.71 -6.89
C LYS A 509 16.60 -10.18 -8.05
N GLN A 510 16.64 -11.48 -8.37
CA GLN A 510 15.82 -12.06 -9.43
C GLN A 510 14.31 -11.92 -9.19
N TRP A 511 13.88 -11.94 -7.93
CA TRP A 511 12.48 -11.72 -7.58
C TRP A 511 12.06 -10.26 -7.78
N ILE A 512 12.92 -9.29 -7.42
CA ILE A 512 12.67 -7.86 -7.68
C ILE A 512 12.62 -7.57 -9.18
N GLU A 513 13.55 -8.13 -9.95
CA GLU A 513 13.62 -7.98 -11.42
C GLU A 513 12.35 -8.49 -12.13
N ARG A 514 11.63 -9.46 -11.54
CA ARG A 514 10.35 -9.95 -12.10
C ARG A 514 9.22 -8.94 -12.04
N PHE A 515 9.27 -7.98 -11.13
CA PHE A 515 8.28 -6.92 -11.11
C PHE A 515 8.68 -5.87 -12.16
N GLY A 516 7.93 -5.83 -13.26
CA GLY A 516 8.04 -4.74 -14.22
C GLY A 516 7.63 -3.39 -13.62
N SER A 517 7.32 -2.41 -14.47
CA SER A 517 6.88 -1.05 -14.10
C SER A 517 5.62 -0.96 -13.21
N GLY A 518 5.07 -2.05 -12.68
CA GLY A 518 3.87 -2.06 -11.85
C GLY A 518 4.11 -1.98 -10.34
N VAL A 519 5.30 -2.32 -9.84
CA VAL A 519 5.59 -2.33 -8.40
C VAL A 519 6.64 -1.29 -8.04
N ILE A 520 6.30 -0.42 -7.10
CA ILE A 520 7.19 0.61 -6.59
C ILE A 520 8.20 -0.06 -5.66
N VAL A 521 9.47 -0.08 -6.07
CA VAL A 521 10.61 -0.56 -5.27
C VAL A 521 11.59 0.59 -5.08
N SER A 522 11.80 1.01 -3.84
CA SER A 522 12.74 2.07 -3.44
C SER A 522 14.21 1.69 -3.73
N SER A 523 15.19 2.61 -3.56
CA SER A 523 16.63 2.34 -3.75
C SER A 523 17.16 1.17 -2.89
N LEU A 524 17.95 0.26 -3.48
CA LEU A 524 18.43 -0.97 -2.83
C LEU A 524 19.96 -1.08 -2.83
N GLN A 525 20.59 -0.34 -1.92
CA GLN A 525 22.05 -0.18 -1.85
C GLN A 525 22.73 -1.26 -1.01
N CYS A 526 23.80 -1.84 -1.52
CA CYS A 526 24.69 -2.71 -0.76
C CYS A 526 25.32 -1.98 0.43
N GLU A 527 25.36 -2.62 1.58
CA GLU A 527 26.17 -2.22 2.73
C GLU A 527 27.32 -3.21 2.98
N SER A 528 27.26 -4.42 2.42
CA SER A 528 28.40 -5.33 2.40
C SER A 528 28.40 -6.15 1.10
N PRO A 529 29.51 -6.77 0.72
CA PRO A 529 30.87 -6.52 1.21
C PRO A 529 31.40 -5.15 0.71
N GLU A 530 32.53 -4.68 1.23
CA GLU A 530 33.07 -3.32 0.93
C GLU A 530 33.26 -3.09 -0.58
N GLU A 531 33.54 -4.14 -1.36
CA GLU A 531 33.70 -4.04 -2.82
C GLU A 531 32.44 -3.54 -3.53
N PHE A 532 31.27 -3.80 -2.94
CA PHE A 532 29.99 -3.41 -3.50
C PHE A 532 29.30 -2.30 -2.73
N TRP A 533 29.93 -1.72 -1.70
CA TRP A 533 29.34 -0.67 -0.85
C TRP A 533 28.63 0.42 -1.68
N GLU A 534 27.40 0.74 -1.28
CA GLU A 534 26.47 1.69 -1.90
C GLU A 534 25.98 1.35 -3.31
N ASN A 535 26.52 0.33 -3.97
CA ASN A 535 26.03 -0.08 -5.28
C ASN A 535 24.61 -0.63 -5.15
N ASP A 536 23.75 -0.30 -6.11
CA ASP A 536 22.45 -0.95 -6.17
C ASP A 536 22.59 -2.38 -6.70
N PHE A 537 22.29 -3.37 -5.87
CA PHE A 537 22.56 -4.77 -6.20
C PHE A 537 21.71 -5.32 -7.34
N ARG A 538 20.63 -4.64 -7.73
CA ARG A 538 19.87 -4.97 -8.94
C ARG A 538 20.74 -4.85 -10.19
N HIS A 539 21.76 -4.00 -10.15
CA HIS A 539 22.66 -3.73 -11.25
C HIS A 539 23.93 -4.60 -11.23
N LEU A 540 24.19 -5.31 -10.14
CA LEU A 540 25.35 -6.19 -10.01
C LEU A 540 25.11 -7.50 -10.76
N ARG A 541 26.09 -7.95 -11.54
CA ARG A 541 25.93 -9.22 -12.25
C ARG A 541 25.96 -10.40 -11.27
N ASN A 542 25.18 -11.44 -11.57
CA ASN A 542 25.03 -12.60 -10.68
C ASN A 542 26.35 -13.39 -10.50
N ASP A 543 27.27 -13.33 -11.47
CA ASP A 543 28.61 -13.91 -11.41
C ASP A 543 29.55 -13.17 -10.44
N LEU A 544 29.40 -11.84 -10.32
CA LEU A 544 30.15 -11.03 -9.35
C LEU A 544 29.63 -11.23 -7.92
N LEU A 545 28.31 -11.35 -7.77
CA LEU A 545 27.67 -11.63 -6.47
C LEU A 545 27.93 -13.07 -6.00
N CYS A 546 28.01 -14.03 -6.94
CA CYS A 546 28.18 -15.44 -6.63
C CYS A 546 29.25 -16.13 -7.52
N PRO A 547 30.55 -15.87 -7.28
CA PRO A 547 31.64 -16.44 -8.07
C PRO A 547 31.70 -17.98 -7.97
N GLN A 548 31.28 -18.56 -6.84
CA GLN A 548 31.33 -20.01 -6.59
C GLN A 548 30.43 -20.85 -7.52
N LEU A 549 29.40 -20.25 -8.12
CA LEU A 549 28.55 -20.93 -9.11
C LEU A 549 29.21 -20.97 -10.50
N TYR A 550 30.09 -20.02 -10.81
CA TYR A 550 30.72 -19.86 -12.13
C TYR A 550 32.14 -20.45 -12.22
N ASP A 551 32.88 -20.53 -11.11
CA ASP A 551 34.19 -21.21 -11.05
C ASP A 551 34.13 -22.73 -11.30
N LYS A 552 32.93 -23.33 -11.30
CA LYS A 552 32.74 -24.75 -11.70
C LYS A 552 32.57 -24.97 -13.19
N ILE A 553 32.42 -23.91 -13.99
CA ILE A 553 32.16 -24.01 -15.44
C ILE A 553 33.45 -23.83 -16.25
N PHE A 554 34.52 -23.28 -15.65
CA PHE A 554 35.83 -23.13 -16.29
C PHE A 554 36.96 -23.67 -15.40
N PRO A 555 37.54 -24.84 -15.69
CA PRO A 555 38.80 -25.21 -15.07
C PRO A 555 39.92 -24.34 -15.67
N THR A 556 40.42 -23.37 -14.91
CA THR A 556 41.68 -22.70 -15.25
C THR A 556 42.87 -23.68 -15.17
N PRO A 557 43.87 -23.59 -16.07
CA PRO A 557 44.98 -24.54 -16.12
C PRO A 557 45.95 -24.33 -14.95
N LEU A 558 46.41 -25.44 -14.38
CA LEU A 558 47.40 -25.49 -13.30
C LEU A 558 48.65 -24.65 -13.62
N SER A 559 48.96 -23.68 -12.75
CA SER A 559 50.34 -23.21 -12.54
C SER A 559 51.02 -24.10 -11.50
N LYS A 560 52.04 -24.84 -11.94
CA LYS A 560 52.97 -25.56 -11.07
C LYS A 560 53.80 -24.58 -10.25
N ASN A 561 53.82 -24.76 -8.93
CA ASN A 561 55.02 -24.95 -8.10
C ASN A 561 54.74 -24.59 -6.64
N SER A 562 54.67 -25.59 -5.77
CA SER A 562 55.59 -25.71 -4.63
C SER A 562 55.24 -26.94 -3.80
N THR A 563 56.25 -27.78 -3.63
CA THR A 563 56.40 -28.81 -2.62
C THR A 563 56.32 -28.21 -1.22
N PHE A 564 55.50 -28.75 -0.29
CA PHE A 564 55.89 -28.95 1.11
C PHE A 564 54.92 -29.91 1.82
N THR A 565 55.51 -31.00 2.31
CA THR A 565 55.19 -31.92 3.43
C THR A 565 53.79 -32.00 4.02
N ALA A 566 53.29 -33.23 4.05
CA ALA A 566 52.22 -33.70 4.93
C ALA A 566 52.66 -33.65 6.41
N ASP A 567 51.76 -33.19 7.28
CA ASP A 567 51.72 -33.68 8.65
C ASP A 567 50.29 -33.72 9.20
N THR A 568 50.07 -34.75 10.00
CA THR A 568 48.80 -35.28 10.53
C THR A 568 48.20 -34.47 11.68
N GLY A 569 46.86 -34.38 11.77
CA GLY A 569 46.22 -33.93 13.03
C GLY A 569 44.74 -33.55 13.04
N SER A 570 43.86 -34.57 13.04
CA SER A 570 42.67 -34.69 13.93
C SER A 570 41.48 -33.68 13.88
N ARG A 571 40.33 -34.21 13.39
CA ARG A 571 38.93 -34.16 13.94
C ARG A 571 38.25 -32.79 14.14
N SER A 572 36.97 -32.54 13.91
CA SER A 572 35.79 -33.18 13.30
C SER A 572 34.60 -32.43 13.91
N ASN A 573 33.73 -31.80 13.10
CA ASN A 573 32.29 -31.87 13.37
C ASN A 573 31.50 -31.49 12.11
N SER A 574 30.90 -32.54 11.58
CA SER A 574 29.96 -32.59 10.48
C SER A 574 28.59 -32.06 10.91
N TYR A 575 28.04 -31.13 10.13
CA TYR A 575 26.59 -30.95 10.01
C TYR A 575 26.21 -30.81 8.53
N LEU A 576 25.54 -31.87 8.06
CA LEU A 576 24.57 -31.93 6.95
C LEU A 576 25.03 -31.50 5.54
N GLU A 577 25.70 -32.45 4.88
CA GLU A 577 25.72 -32.60 3.43
C GLU A 577 24.32 -33.00 2.93
N THR A 578 23.65 -32.13 2.17
CA THR A 578 22.44 -32.51 1.42
C THR A 578 22.85 -33.27 0.15
N SER A 579 22.49 -34.56 0.14
CA SER A 579 22.43 -35.50 -0.98
C SER A 579 22.22 -34.84 -2.35
N ARG A 580 23.24 -34.91 -3.21
CA ARG A 580 23.07 -34.73 -4.66
C ARG A 580 22.60 -36.05 -5.25
N VAL A 581 21.35 -36.12 -5.69
CA VAL A 581 20.87 -37.21 -6.54
C VAL A 581 21.51 -37.04 -7.92
N SER A 582 22.19 -38.08 -8.39
CA SER A 582 22.87 -38.10 -9.70
C SER A 582 21.87 -38.01 -10.85
N ILE A 583 22.25 -37.27 -11.91
CA ILE A 583 21.43 -37.02 -13.13
C ILE A 583 20.94 -38.33 -13.79
N SER A 584 21.63 -39.45 -13.54
CA SER A 584 21.23 -40.80 -13.98
C SER A 584 19.93 -41.31 -13.35
N VAL A 585 19.47 -40.72 -12.24
CA VAL A 585 18.21 -41.07 -11.55
C VAL A 585 17.12 -40.02 -11.77
N LEU A 586 17.52 -38.75 -11.95
CA LEU A 586 16.58 -37.63 -12.13
C LEU A 586 15.85 -37.71 -13.48
N VAL A 587 16.56 -38.07 -14.56
CA VAL A 587 15.97 -38.14 -15.91
C VAL A 587 14.95 -39.27 -16.03
N PRO A 588 15.22 -40.51 -15.57
CA PRO A 588 14.19 -41.56 -15.53
C PRO A 588 13.02 -41.23 -14.59
N GLY A 589 13.29 -40.57 -13.46
CA GLY A 589 12.26 -40.16 -12.50
C GLY A 589 11.30 -39.12 -13.08
N LEU A 590 11.82 -38.10 -13.76
CA LEU A 590 11.01 -37.08 -14.44
C LEU A 590 10.23 -37.69 -15.61
N LEU A 591 10.80 -38.65 -16.34
CA LEU A 591 10.09 -39.41 -17.37
C LEU A 591 8.93 -40.23 -16.79
N LEU A 592 9.12 -40.86 -15.62
CA LEU A 592 8.07 -41.61 -14.93
C LEU A 592 6.94 -40.67 -14.46
N VAL A 593 7.26 -39.50 -13.92
CA VAL A 593 6.27 -38.48 -13.51
C VAL A 593 5.51 -37.95 -14.74
N PHE A 594 6.21 -37.69 -15.84
CA PHE A 594 5.58 -37.23 -17.07
C PHE A 594 4.63 -38.29 -17.65
N VAL A 595 5.07 -39.54 -17.73
CA VAL A 595 4.26 -40.66 -18.24
C VAL A 595 3.05 -40.92 -17.32
N THR A 596 3.23 -40.90 -16.00
CA THR A 596 2.10 -41.06 -15.06
C THR A 596 1.12 -39.89 -15.15
N SER A 597 1.60 -38.65 -15.28
CA SER A 597 0.73 -37.48 -15.48
C SER A 597 -0.08 -37.60 -16.78
N ALA A 598 0.53 -38.04 -17.88
CA ALA A 598 -0.15 -38.25 -19.16
C ALA A 598 -1.24 -39.34 -19.05
N PHE A 599 -0.97 -40.45 -18.35
CA PHE A 599 -1.97 -41.48 -18.11
C PHE A 599 -3.10 -41.01 -17.19
N THR A 600 -2.83 -40.16 -16.19
CA THR A 600 -3.90 -39.58 -15.37
C THR A 600 -4.79 -38.62 -16.14
N VAL A 601 -4.22 -37.83 -17.05
CA VAL A 601 -4.99 -36.92 -17.93
C VAL A 601 -5.84 -37.73 -18.91
N VAL A 602 -5.29 -38.76 -19.54
CA VAL A 602 -6.08 -39.67 -20.40
C VAL A 602 -7.16 -40.40 -19.59
N GLY A 603 -6.86 -40.85 -18.38
CA GLY A 603 -7.82 -41.47 -17.47
C GLY A 603 -8.97 -40.53 -17.08
N MET A 604 -8.66 -39.28 -16.73
CA MET A 604 -9.65 -38.22 -16.49
C MET A 604 -10.49 -37.95 -17.73
N LEU A 605 -9.88 -37.89 -18.91
CA LEU A 605 -10.58 -37.61 -20.17
C LEU A 605 -11.51 -38.78 -20.56
N VAL A 606 -11.08 -40.02 -20.36
CA VAL A 606 -11.92 -41.22 -20.51
C VAL A 606 -13.04 -41.25 -19.47
N PHE A 607 -12.76 -40.86 -18.23
CA PHE A 607 -13.78 -40.74 -17.18
C PHE A 607 -14.82 -39.67 -17.51
N ILE A 608 -14.39 -38.50 -18.00
CA ILE A 608 -15.27 -37.41 -18.46
C ILE A 608 -16.09 -37.85 -19.66
N LEU A 609 -15.50 -38.55 -20.64
CA LEU A 609 -16.22 -39.08 -21.79
C LEU A 609 -17.22 -40.18 -21.39
N ARG A 610 -16.87 -41.03 -20.42
CA ARG A 610 -17.77 -42.06 -19.86
C ARG A 610 -18.91 -41.43 -19.05
N ASN A 611 -18.64 -40.35 -18.31
CA ASN A 611 -19.67 -39.59 -17.60
C ASN A 611 -20.55 -38.78 -18.55
N ARG A 612 -20.02 -38.21 -19.65
CA ARG A 612 -20.85 -37.61 -20.71
C ARG A 612 -21.73 -38.65 -21.40
N LYS A 613 -21.27 -39.89 -21.56
CA LYS A 613 -22.09 -40.99 -22.11
C LYS A 613 -23.17 -41.47 -21.12
N ARG A 614 -22.89 -41.44 -19.80
CA ARG A 614 -23.90 -41.67 -18.74
C ARG A 614 -24.89 -40.51 -18.60
N SER A 615 -24.45 -39.26 -18.76
CA SER A 615 -25.30 -38.06 -18.77
C SER A 615 -26.24 -38.06 -19.98
N LYS A 616 -25.73 -38.39 -21.18
CA LYS A 616 -26.57 -38.57 -22.37
C LYS A 616 -27.57 -39.72 -22.26
N ARG A 617 -27.26 -40.79 -21.50
CA ARG A 617 -28.23 -41.85 -21.17
C ARG A 617 -29.27 -41.40 -20.13
N ARG A 618 -28.92 -40.50 -19.20
CA ARG A 618 -29.87 -39.89 -18.26
C ARG A 618 -30.79 -38.87 -18.94
N GLU A 619 -30.28 -38.06 -19.86
CA GLU A 619 -31.08 -37.15 -20.69
C GLU A 619 -31.97 -37.94 -21.67
N ALA A 620 -31.49 -39.01 -22.30
CA ALA A 620 -32.33 -39.85 -23.17
C ALA A 620 -33.47 -40.58 -22.43
N ASN A 621 -33.31 -40.84 -21.12
CA ASN A 621 -34.37 -41.41 -20.27
C ASN A 621 -35.28 -40.35 -19.63
N SER A 622 -34.85 -39.09 -19.51
CA SER A 622 -35.70 -37.97 -19.04
C SER A 622 -36.46 -37.28 -20.17
N SER A 623 -35.99 -37.41 -21.42
CA SER A 623 -36.72 -36.96 -22.62
C SER A 623 -37.69 -38.01 -23.17
N ALA A 624 -37.87 -39.15 -22.49
CA ALA A 624 -38.90 -40.15 -22.79
C ALA A 624 -40.17 -40.00 -21.92
N SER A 625 -40.22 -39.05 -20.98
CA SER A 625 -41.40 -38.77 -20.15
C SER A 625 -42.14 -37.47 -20.49
N GLU A 626 -41.72 -36.75 -21.54
CA GLU A 626 -42.36 -35.50 -21.97
C GLU A 626 -42.64 -35.46 -23.49
N ILE A 627 -43.15 -36.55 -24.06
CA ILE A 627 -43.86 -36.51 -25.35
C ILE A 627 -45.03 -37.50 -25.28
N ASN A 628 -46.09 -37.09 -24.60
CA ASN A 628 -47.43 -37.61 -24.81
C ASN A 628 -48.43 -36.54 -24.40
N SER A 629 -48.60 -35.52 -25.23
CA SER A 629 -49.87 -34.80 -25.39
C SER A 629 -49.69 -33.57 -26.29
N LEU A 630 -49.96 -33.75 -27.58
CA LEU A 630 -50.61 -32.72 -28.40
C LEU A 630 -51.06 -33.36 -29.71
N GLN A 631 -52.29 -33.87 -29.73
CA GLN A 631 -53.26 -33.52 -30.78
C GLN A 631 -54.68 -33.94 -30.36
N THR A 632 -55.57 -32.94 -30.28
CA THR A 632 -56.99 -32.95 -30.71
C THR A 632 -57.99 -33.95 -30.12
N ILE A 633 -59.01 -33.44 -29.39
CA ILE A 633 -60.41 -33.22 -29.87
C ILE A 633 -61.41 -33.12 -28.69
N CYS A 634 -62.27 -32.10 -28.81
CA CYS A 634 -63.64 -31.93 -28.31
C CYS A 634 -64.00 -31.98 -26.81
N ASP A 635 -64.46 -30.79 -26.39
CA ASP A 635 -65.80 -30.51 -25.88
C ASP A 635 -66.20 -30.81 -24.42
N SER A 636 -66.62 -29.69 -23.83
CA SER A 636 -67.91 -29.51 -23.17
C SER A 636 -68.06 -29.95 -21.72
N SER A 637 -68.20 -28.90 -20.90
CA SER A 637 -69.30 -28.70 -19.95
C SER A 637 -69.10 -29.00 -18.46
N TYR A 638 -69.72 -28.10 -17.69
CA TYR A 638 -70.11 -28.14 -16.28
C TYR A 638 -69.12 -27.68 -15.18
N TRP A 639 -69.36 -26.42 -14.78
CA TRP A 639 -69.24 -25.81 -13.45
C TRP A 639 -69.93 -26.64 -12.31
N PRO A 640 -69.95 -26.21 -11.01
CA PRO A 640 -68.86 -25.96 -10.04
C PRO A 640 -69.18 -26.41 -8.58
N ARG A 641 -68.41 -25.94 -7.58
CA ARG A 641 -68.58 -25.99 -6.09
C ARG A 641 -68.02 -27.27 -5.44
N GLY A 642 -67.52 -27.30 -4.20
CA GLY A 642 -67.33 -26.36 -3.08
C GLY A 642 -66.51 -27.12 -2.01
N ILE A 643 -65.64 -26.47 -1.24
CA ILE A 643 -65.84 -26.08 0.17
C ILE A 643 -65.85 -27.25 1.21
N TYR A 644 -64.96 -27.09 2.21
CA TYR A 644 -64.97 -27.53 3.62
C TYR A 644 -64.14 -28.75 4.14
N HIS A 645 -63.37 -28.40 5.19
CA HIS A 645 -63.06 -29.10 6.47
C HIS A 645 -62.32 -30.44 6.43
N ASP A 646 -61.10 -30.50 7.01
CA ASP A 646 -60.75 -30.65 8.44
C ASP A 646 -60.87 -32.10 8.93
N GLY A 647 -59.88 -32.54 9.71
CA GLY A 647 -59.95 -33.83 10.42
C GLY A 647 -58.75 -34.74 10.24
N SER A 648 -57.80 -34.58 11.14
CA SER A 648 -56.76 -35.53 11.55
C SER A 648 -57.21 -37.00 11.67
N HIS A 649 -56.32 -37.95 11.36
CA HIS A 649 -55.94 -39.09 12.21
C HIS A 649 -54.82 -39.91 11.53
N ARG A 650 -53.62 -39.94 12.13
CA ARG A 650 -52.99 -41.07 12.86
C ARG A 650 -52.71 -42.32 12.01
N VAL A 651 -51.44 -42.56 11.64
CA VAL A 651 -50.43 -43.45 12.30
C VAL A 651 -50.38 -44.83 11.64
N TYR A 652 -49.16 -45.39 11.60
CA TYR A 652 -48.70 -46.72 11.12
C TYR A 652 -48.28 -46.79 9.65
N ASP A 653 -47.19 -47.43 9.26
CA ASP A 653 -46.02 -47.98 9.97
C ASP A 653 -44.94 -48.23 8.89
N CYS A 654 -43.70 -48.34 9.31
CA CYS A 654 -42.54 -48.61 8.48
C CYS A 654 -42.46 -50.06 8.01
N GLY A 655 -41.77 -50.27 6.89
CA GLY A 655 -41.20 -51.54 6.46
C GLY A 655 -41.81 -52.03 5.15
N THR A 656 -41.09 -52.52 4.16
CA THR A 656 -39.71 -53.02 4.07
C THR A 656 -39.44 -53.34 2.58
N HIS A 657 -38.17 -53.55 2.23
CA HIS A 657 -37.68 -54.27 1.04
C HIS A 657 -37.88 -53.58 -0.34
N SER A 658 -36.98 -53.67 -1.32
CA SER A 658 -35.68 -54.33 -1.46
C SER A 658 -34.95 -53.70 -2.66
N LEU A 659 -33.63 -53.75 -2.60
CA LEU A 659 -32.72 -53.58 -3.74
C LEU A 659 -33.00 -54.63 -4.83
N SER A 660 -33.06 -54.20 -6.09
CA SER A 660 -32.37 -54.80 -7.24
C SER A 660 -32.78 -54.08 -8.52
N ASP A 661 -31.91 -53.20 -9.03
CA ASP A 661 -31.24 -53.33 -10.35
C ASP A 661 -30.40 -52.09 -10.70
#